data_AF-A0A9Q9UGH0-F1
#
_entry.id   AF-A0A9Q9UGH0-F1
#
_cell.length_a   1.000
_cell.length_b   1.000
_cell.length_c   1.000
_cell.angle_alpha   90.00
_cell.angle_beta   90.00
_cell.angle_gamma   90.00
#
_symmetry.space_group_name_H-M   'P 1'
#
loop_
_entity.id
_entity.type
_entity.pdbx_description
1 polymer ?
#
loop_
_entity_poly.entity_id
_entity_poly.type
_entity_poly.pdbx_seq_one_letter_code
_entity_poly.pdbx_strand_id
1 'polypeptide(L)'
;MSIPWNDDSVFESYNIIEETFKTVSSHDVKTAILIPKNLKPGHHPIIYHIHGGFLVMGSGLFGPFFPKWVDKLALQNSAIIVSPDYRLLPSANGLDDVLEDVEDGWQWTKNSLPNILKEKAPGHSVDFSHVLLAGGSAGGYCSTQLALSHPDDFHSLAVVYPLLDTKDRLYLQGALPDEPTVLRMPLEEIPSMEDTLPWIEKTRKIPESRAGFERTPFAVAACQRGIFSSHMLDNKGLDKTEFHPLERVEAGAKLPKHMWIMHGDDDSTVPIRGSQRFVDLVAEKLPETVVRYDPVAGEDHGFEFDEKRWESFADEALAFRGLQLILSWKDASSNLPYRWFEKVSSAQAAVNAQESAAPADASGSLSLNTDKPLWTFEYQTSTPNLANWIGLYYSAGGGPVDQKKGSSNSIKWKWAPHDKGDVQLDFGSLEPGNYTAFFLANGGYTWLAPPLQIIKGRELDGDVKFIVSDISLPNARVGDGYSHSIRGLVRGGGGTMKFSGEGSNVDWIKISADGVISGTPTSSADKAVFTVRATGRDSASSGVFTIDVAGSGKALLSELKVLTLNMWNGGTRVTSYHDKQVKFLASSGADVVGIQEDQQGRHVPRLADALGWYHWSSGGDVGVLSKYPIVEDYGVISGPARSGGVKIALDGKNQQINFFVAHLGYTPYGPYDTCYDHLPVDKIIQREAQSGRTPQMKATLEGMKSQLDNADEIPVFFVGDFNAPSHLDYVDGLKEKNCGYSNIQWPTSILPKEKGLIDSFRVAHPDPVKEQGITWSPIYIWNGGYRKPEPLDRIDFILHKGKGLKVTDSHTVVVGEPKPEPNHKDNEWFSDHAAVLTTYEL
;
A
#
# COMPACT_ATOMS: atom_id res chain seq x y z
N MET A 1 -2.39 11.03 -24.81
CA MET A 1 -3.72 11.67 -24.90
C MET A 1 -3.50 13.17 -24.71
N SER A 2 -4.22 14.03 -25.43
CA SER A 2 -4.11 15.48 -25.22
C SER A 2 -4.74 15.87 -23.88
N ILE A 3 -3.99 16.56 -23.02
CA ILE A 3 -4.52 17.12 -21.77
C ILE A 3 -5.68 18.08 -22.12
N PRO A 4 -6.87 17.92 -21.52
CA PRO A 4 -8.03 18.76 -21.81
C PRO A 4 -7.90 20.07 -21.03
N TRP A 5 -6.98 20.92 -21.48
CA TRP A 5 -6.73 22.23 -20.88
C TRP A 5 -8.02 23.03 -20.73
N ASN A 6 -8.11 23.76 -19.61
CA ASN A 6 -9.19 24.71 -19.41
C ASN A 6 -9.04 25.90 -20.37
N ASP A 7 -10.13 26.66 -20.53
CA ASP A 7 -10.10 27.95 -21.17
C ASP A 7 -10.24 29.06 -20.11
N ASP A 8 -10.21 30.32 -20.55
CA ASP A 8 -10.32 31.47 -19.65
C ASP A 8 -11.75 31.65 -19.08
N SER A 9 -12.72 30.79 -19.42
CA SER A 9 -14.10 30.90 -18.89
C SER A 9 -14.17 30.69 -17.37
N VAL A 10 -13.20 29.99 -16.79
CA VAL A 10 -13.06 29.82 -15.33
C VAL A 10 -13.01 31.17 -14.59
N PHE A 11 -12.55 32.23 -15.26
CA PHE A 11 -12.46 33.57 -14.70
C PHE A 11 -13.76 34.38 -14.78
N GLU A 12 -14.74 33.95 -15.57
CA GLU A 12 -16.01 34.67 -15.76
C GLU A 12 -16.83 34.76 -14.46
N SER A 13 -16.62 33.85 -13.51
CA SER A 13 -17.28 33.84 -12.20
C SER A 13 -16.73 34.89 -11.23
N TYR A 14 -15.67 35.61 -11.59
CA TYR A 14 -14.91 36.49 -10.69
C TYR A 14 -14.85 37.95 -11.16
N ASN A 15 -14.83 38.85 -10.19
CA ASN A 15 -14.28 40.20 -10.36
C ASN A 15 -12.78 40.10 -10.08
N ILE A 16 -11.95 40.48 -11.05
CA ILE A 16 -10.49 40.30 -10.98
C ILE A 16 -9.82 41.66 -10.79
N ILE A 17 -8.93 41.72 -9.81
CA ILE A 17 -8.02 42.85 -9.58
C ILE A 17 -6.61 42.33 -9.78
N GLU A 18 -5.84 42.97 -10.67
CA GLU A 18 -4.41 42.70 -10.82
C GLU A 18 -3.60 43.82 -10.18
N GLU A 19 -2.64 43.45 -9.34
CA GLU A 19 -1.70 44.37 -8.70
C GLU A 19 -0.27 43.96 -9.03
N THR A 20 0.61 44.96 -9.12
CA THR A 20 2.06 44.71 -9.16
C THR A 20 2.56 44.58 -7.74
N PHE A 21 3.17 43.45 -7.40
CA PHE A 21 3.76 43.26 -6.07
C PHE A 21 5.27 43.50 -6.06
N LYS A 22 5.92 43.40 -7.23
CA LYS A 22 7.37 43.59 -7.39
C LYS A 22 7.69 44.03 -8.82
N THR A 23 8.74 44.83 -8.98
CA THR A 23 9.33 45.14 -10.28
C THR A 23 10.79 44.70 -10.30
N VAL A 24 11.15 43.84 -11.26
CA VAL A 24 12.53 43.35 -11.44
C VAL A 24 13.09 43.97 -12.70
N SER A 25 14.11 44.81 -12.55
CA SER A 25 14.61 45.70 -13.61
C SER A 25 13.49 46.61 -14.14
N SER A 26 12.83 46.24 -15.23
CA SER A 26 11.70 46.96 -15.83
C SER A 26 10.48 46.06 -16.04
N HIS A 27 10.48 44.85 -15.46
CA HIS A 27 9.41 43.86 -15.59
C HIS A 27 8.59 43.82 -14.31
N ASP A 28 7.29 44.08 -14.42
CA ASP A 28 6.35 44.00 -13.30
C ASP A 28 5.90 42.56 -13.09
N VAL A 29 6.13 42.03 -11.89
CA VAL A 29 5.59 40.75 -11.42
C VAL A 29 4.30 41.04 -10.67
N LYS A 30 3.23 40.41 -11.12
CA LYS A 30 1.86 40.73 -10.71
C LYS A 30 1.22 39.61 -9.91
N THR A 31 0.16 39.95 -9.21
CA THR A 31 -0.73 38.99 -8.58
C THR A 31 -2.17 39.32 -8.92
N ALA A 32 -2.96 38.28 -9.14
CA ALA A 32 -4.39 38.41 -9.37
C ALA A 32 -5.17 38.11 -8.08
N ILE A 33 -6.17 38.93 -7.80
CA ILE A 33 -7.14 38.74 -6.73
C ILE A 33 -8.48 38.45 -7.39
N LEU A 34 -8.98 37.23 -7.23
CA LEU A 34 -10.22 36.79 -7.84
C LEU A 34 -11.31 36.75 -6.75
N ILE A 35 -12.30 37.63 -6.91
CA ILE A 35 -13.41 37.79 -5.96
C ILE A 35 -14.68 37.25 -6.62
N PRO A 36 -15.33 36.18 -6.10
CA PRO A 36 -16.56 35.67 -6.69
C PRO A 36 -17.60 36.77 -6.90
N LYS A 37 -18.21 36.86 -8.09
CA LYS A 37 -19.18 37.93 -8.44
C LYS A 37 -20.40 37.96 -7.52
N ASN A 38 -20.79 36.80 -6.99
CA ASN A 38 -21.91 36.64 -6.08
C ASN A 38 -21.52 36.69 -4.60
N LEU A 39 -20.26 37.05 -4.29
CA LEU A 39 -19.76 37.14 -2.92
C LEU A 39 -20.50 38.26 -2.17
N LYS A 40 -21.04 37.93 -0.99
CA LYS A 40 -21.65 38.93 -0.11
C LYS A 40 -20.57 39.68 0.69
N PRO A 41 -20.78 40.95 1.08
CA PRO A 41 -19.88 41.63 2.00
C PRO A 41 -19.62 40.80 3.26
N GLY A 42 -18.37 40.76 3.73
CA GLY A 42 -17.97 39.89 4.84
C GLY A 42 -16.46 39.71 5.02
N HIS A 43 -16.12 38.75 5.87
CA HIS A 43 -14.76 38.31 6.16
C HIS A 43 -14.57 36.89 5.60
N HIS A 44 -13.65 36.74 4.66
CA HIS A 44 -13.62 35.60 3.73
C HIS A 44 -12.31 34.81 3.86
N PRO A 45 -12.36 33.46 3.82
CA PRO A 45 -11.16 32.63 3.70
C PRO A 45 -10.34 32.97 2.44
N ILE A 46 -9.06 32.58 2.45
CA ILE A 46 -8.15 32.77 1.31
C ILE A 46 -7.81 31.40 0.71
N ILE A 47 -7.88 31.30 -0.62
CA ILE A 47 -7.14 30.26 -1.35
C ILE A 47 -5.96 30.93 -2.04
N TYR A 48 -4.76 30.64 -1.59
CA TYR A 48 -3.52 31.12 -2.19
C TYR A 48 -3.04 30.10 -3.21
N HIS A 49 -3.19 30.39 -4.50
CA HIS A 49 -2.94 29.44 -5.58
C HIS A 49 -1.70 29.85 -6.38
N ILE A 50 -0.73 28.95 -6.52
CA ILE A 50 0.46 29.19 -7.35
C ILE A 50 0.40 28.26 -8.58
N HIS A 51 0.54 28.85 -9.77
CA HIS A 51 0.33 28.14 -11.04
C HIS A 51 1.46 27.16 -11.40
N GLY A 52 1.09 26.09 -12.12
CA GLY A 52 2.03 25.13 -12.72
C GLY A 52 2.66 25.62 -14.03
N GLY A 53 3.24 24.70 -14.81
CA GLY A 53 3.81 25.01 -16.14
C GLY A 53 5.34 24.91 -16.22
N PHE A 54 5.93 23.85 -15.66
CA PHE A 54 7.40 23.60 -15.64
C PHE A 54 8.25 24.69 -14.97
N LEU A 55 7.63 25.66 -14.29
CA LEU A 55 8.24 26.93 -13.94
C LEU A 55 8.62 27.80 -15.16
N VAL A 56 8.27 27.40 -16.38
CA VAL A 56 8.76 27.99 -17.65
C VAL A 56 7.67 28.77 -18.38
N MET A 57 6.41 28.49 -18.08
CA MET A 57 5.22 29.10 -18.70
C MET A 57 4.05 29.18 -17.70
N GLY A 58 2.96 29.79 -18.14
CA GLY A 58 1.78 30.04 -17.33
C GLY A 58 1.84 31.41 -16.65
N SER A 59 0.80 31.68 -15.88
CA SER A 59 0.62 32.85 -15.01
C SER A 59 -0.52 32.56 -14.04
N GLY A 60 -0.70 33.40 -13.01
CA GLY A 60 -1.81 33.30 -12.06
C GLY A 60 -3.20 33.43 -12.71
N LEU A 61 -3.29 33.99 -13.91
CA LEU A 61 -4.50 34.09 -14.74
C LEU A 61 -4.39 33.29 -16.05
N PHE A 62 -3.62 32.21 -16.07
CA PHE A 62 -3.54 31.34 -17.24
C PHE A 62 -4.62 30.26 -17.16
N GLY A 63 -5.75 30.47 -17.84
CA GLY A 63 -6.92 29.60 -17.83
C GLY A 63 -6.58 28.12 -17.98
N PRO A 64 -5.75 27.71 -18.97
CA PRO A 64 -5.34 26.33 -19.17
C PRO A 64 -4.83 25.60 -17.92
N PHE A 65 -4.12 26.29 -17.03
CA PHE A 65 -3.52 25.69 -15.83
C PHE A 65 -4.30 25.99 -14.56
N PHE A 66 -5.44 26.68 -14.65
CA PHE A 66 -6.22 27.04 -13.47
C PHE A 66 -7.06 25.83 -13.03
N PRO A 67 -6.84 25.28 -11.82
CA PRO A 67 -7.47 24.01 -11.43
C PRO A 67 -8.95 24.18 -11.09
N LYS A 68 -9.82 23.39 -11.74
CA LYS A 68 -11.29 23.42 -11.53
C LYS A 68 -11.69 23.18 -10.08
N TRP A 69 -10.94 22.36 -9.35
CA TRP A 69 -11.24 22.08 -7.94
C TRP A 69 -11.02 23.30 -7.04
N VAL A 70 -10.04 24.16 -7.34
CA VAL A 70 -9.82 25.43 -6.62
C VAL A 70 -10.96 26.41 -6.89
N ASP A 71 -11.38 26.53 -8.15
CA ASP A 71 -12.55 27.33 -8.54
C ASP A 71 -13.82 26.87 -7.80
N LYS A 72 -14.12 25.57 -7.88
CA LYS A 72 -15.26 24.95 -7.19
C LYS A 72 -15.23 25.23 -5.68
N LEU A 73 -14.07 25.07 -5.06
CA LEU A 73 -13.88 25.37 -3.63
C LEU A 73 -14.12 26.84 -3.30
N ALA A 74 -13.58 27.76 -4.08
CA ALA A 74 -13.75 29.19 -3.82
C ALA A 74 -15.21 29.62 -3.92
N LEU A 75 -15.90 29.19 -4.97
CA LEU A 75 -17.32 29.52 -5.19
C LEU A 75 -18.23 28.93 -4.11
N GLN A 76 -17.98 27.68 -3.70
CA GLN A 76 -18.79 27.01 -2.68
C GLN A 76 -18.59 27.61 -1.28
N ASN A 77 -17.39 28.11 -0.99
CA ASN A 77 -17.00 28.50 0.37
C ASN A 77 -16.80 29.99 0.54
N SER A 78 -17.24 30.79 -0.45
CA SER A 78 -17.14 32.25 -0.40
C SER A 78 -15.68 32.72 -0.18
N ALA A 79 -14.71 31.99 -0.71
CA ALA A 79 -13.30 32.33 -0.55
C ALA A 79 -12.84 33.29 -1.63
N ILE A 80 -11.85 34.12 -1.30
CA ILE A 80 -11.12 34.96 -2.25
C ILE A 80 -9.87 34.20 -2.69
N ILE A 81 -9.63 34.10 -3.99
CA ILE A 81 -8.41 33.49 -4.52
C ILE A 81 -7.37 34.59 -4.72
N VAL A 82 -6.13 34.32 -4.29
CA VAL A 82 -4.96 35.15 -4.61
C VAL A 82 -4.00 34.28 -5.40
N SER A 83 -3.62 34.74 -6.59
CA SER A 83 -2.86 33.97 -7.57
C SER A 83 -1.67 34.79 -8.06
N PRO A 84 -0.51 34.73 -7.38
CA PRO A 84 0.69 35.45 -7.80
C PRO A 84 1.35 34.82 -9.03
N ASP A 85 1.93 35.67 -9.87
CA ASP A 85 2.92 35.26 -10.86
C ASP A 85 4.29 35.10 -10.19
N TYR A 86 5.17 34.29 -10.78
CA TYR A 86 6.59 34.23 -10.47
C TYR A 86 7.41 34.35 -11.76
N ARG A 87 8.65 34.85 -11.68
CA ARG A 87 9.55 34.85 -12.85
C ARG A 87 9.74 33.43 -13.37
N LEU A 88 9.54 33.26 -14.67
CA LEU A 88 9.62 31.99 -15.35
C LEU A 88 11.07 31.65 -15.70
N LEU A 89 11.39 30.36 -15.64
CA LEU A 89 12.62 29.77 -16.11
C LEU A 89 12.67 29.72 -17.65
N PRO A 90 13.88 29.72 -18.24
CA PRO A 90 15.13 30.01 -17.57
C PRO A 90 15.19 31.50 -17.19
N SER A 91 15.63 31.78 -15.97
CA SER A 91 15.83 33.12 -15.41
C SER A 91 17.31 33.32 -15.06
N ALA A 92 17.74 34.56 -14.82
CA ALA A 92 19.14 34.91 -14.64
C ALA A 92 19.83 34.04 -13.56
N ASN A 93 19.11 33.76 -12.47
CA ASN A 93 19.60 33.01 -11.32
C ASN A 93 18.83 31.68 -11.07
N GLY A 94 18.04 31.21 -12.04
CA GLY A 94 17.32 29.94 -11.89
C GLY A 94 16.29 29.99 -10.76
N LEU A 95 16.30 28.95 -9.92
CA LEU A 95 15.38 28.80 -8.79
C LEU A 95 15.47 29.91 -7.75
N ASP A 96 16.62 30.59 -7.60
CA ASP A 96 16.72 31.75 -6.70
C ASP A 96 15.69 32.84 -7.08
N ASP A 97 15.56 33.15 -8.38
CA ASP A 97 14.62 34.16 -8.86
C ASP A 97 13.15 33.75 -8.61
N VAL A 98 12.85 32.46 -8.80
CA VAL A 98 11.51 31.89 -8.58
C VAL A 98 11.14 31.97 -7.10
N LEU A 99 12.01 31.48 -6.22
CA LEU A 99 11.75 31.42 -4.78
C LEU A 99 11.69 32.81 -4.15
N GLU A 100 12.48 33.76 -4.65
CA GLU A 100 12.38 35.17 -4.23
C GLU A 100 11.00 35.75 -4.55
N ASP A 101 10.46 35.49 -5.74
CA ASP A 101 9.14 36.01 -6.13
C ASP A 101 7.99 35.32 -5.38
N VAL A 102 8.12 34.02 -5.10
CA VAL A 102 7.15 33.26 -4.29
C VAL A 102 7.07 33.84 -2.86
N GLU A 103 8.22 34.15 -2.27
CA GLU A 103 8.30 34.82 -0.95
C GLU A 103 7.71 36.23 -1.00
N ASP A 104 8.15 37.06 -1.96
CA ASP A 104 7.72 38.45 -2.09
C ASP A 104 6.21 38.56 -2.33
N GLY A 105 5.64 37.65 -3.13
CA GLY A 105 4.19 37.58 -3.37
C GLY A 105 3.41 37.29 -2.08
N TRP A 106 3.91 36.38 -1.24
CA TRP A 106 3.25 36.07 0.03
C TRP A 106 3.35 37.23 1.03
N GLN A 107 4.52 37.86 1.13
CA GLN A 107 4.70 39.05 1.96
C GLN A 107 3.83 40.22 1.49
N TRP A 108 3.74 40.44 0.18
CA TRP A 108 2.83 41.44 -0.38
C TRP A 108 1.38 41.12 -0.03
N THR A 109 0.97 39.85 -0.11
CA THR A 109 -0.39 39.43 0.21
C THR A 109 -0.74 39.75 1.66
N LYS A 110 0.13 39.40 2.62
CA LYS A 110 -0.10 39.73 4.03
C LYS A 110 -0.18 41.23 4.30
N ASN A 111 0.64 42.03 3.63
CA ASN A 111 0.83 43.45 3.95
C ASN A 111 -0.07 44.41 3.16
N SER A 112 -0.44 44.06 1.92
CA SER A 112 -1.10 44.96 0.97
C SER A 112 -2.54 44.56 0.68
N LEU A 113 -2.86 43.26 0.62
CA LEU A 113 -4.19 42.77 0.22
C LEU A 113 -5.34 43.38 1.06
N PRO A 114 -5.25 43.51 2.40
CA PRO A 114 -6.33 44.11 3.19
C PRO A 114 -6.68 45.54 2.76
N ASN A 115 -5.67 46.34 2.41
CA ASN A 115 -5.88 47.72 1.96
C ASN A 115 -6.43 47.76 0.52
N ILE A 116 -5.93 46.89 -0.36
CA ILE A 116 -6.44 46.76 -1.73
C ILE A 116 -7.92 46.37 -1.73
N LEU A 117 -8.32 45.40 -0.90
CA LEU A 117 -9.74 45.02 -0.79
C LEU A 117 -10.59 46.17 -0.23
N LYS A 118 -10.09 46.90 0.76
CA LYS A 118 -10.80 48.07 1.30
C LYS A 118 -11.04 49.16 0.24
N GLU A 119 -10.07 49.39 -0.64
CA GLU A 119 -10.15 50.41 -1.70
C GLU A 119 -10.97 49.95 -2.90
N LYS A 120 -10.70 48.74 -3.40
CA LYS A 120 -11.17 48.26 -4.72
C LYS A 120 -12.33 47.26 -4.64
N ALA A 121 -12.60 46.68 -3.46
CA ALA A 121 -13.72 45.78 -3.20
C ALA A 121 -14.38 46.08 -1.84
N PRO A 122 -14.91 47.32 -1.64
CA PRO A 122 -15.39 47.77 -0.34
C PRO A 122 -16.50 46.84 0.20
N GLY A 123 -16.37 46.48 1.48
CA GLY A 123 -17.26 45.52 2.13
C GLY A 123 -16.70 44.09 2.21
N HIS A 124 -15.56 43.82 1.57
CA HIS A 124 -14.86 42.54 1.69
C HIS A 124 -13.55 42.69 2.48
N SER A 125 -13.23 41.67 3.26
CA SER A 125 -11.97 41.52 3.99
C SER A 125 -11.55 40.05 3.99
N VAL A 126 -10.30 39.76 4.32
CA VAL A 126 -9.73 38.39 4.26
C VAL A 126 -9.31 37.85 5.62
N ASP A 127 -9.50 36.57 5.81
CA ASP A 127 -9.16 35.81 7.02
C ASP A 127 -7.85 35.03 6.82
N PHE A 128 -6.76 35.55 7.39
CA PHE A 128 -5.45 34.89 7.37
C PHE A 128 -5.33 33.70 8.33
N SER A 129 -6.34 33.42 9.16
CA SER A 129 -6.35 32.18 9.98
C SER A 129 -6.90 30.97 9.22
N HIS A 130 -7.51 31.18 8.05
CA HIS A 130 -8.06 30.14 7.18
C HIS A 130 -7.53 30.33 5.75
N VAL A 131 -6.22 30.05 5.59
CA VAL A 131 -5.55 30.08 4.28
C VAL A 131 -5.31 28.65 3.79
N LEU A 132 -5.87 28.33 2.63
CA LEU A 132 -5.51 27.15 1.84
C LEU A 132 -4.40 27.53 0.85
N LEU A 133 -3.24 26.91 0.98
CA LEU A 133 -2.18 27.02 -0.02
C LEU A 133 -2.32 25.91 -1.06
N ALA A 134 -2.43 26.26 -2.34
CA ALA A 134 -2.73 25.34 -3.43
C ALA A 134 -1.74 25.45 -4.59
N GLY A 135 -1.45 24.34 -5.28
CA GLY A 135 -0.66 24.38 -6.51
C GLY A 135 -0.49 23.01 -7.18
N GLY A 136 -0.47 22.98 -8.51
CA GLY A 136 -0.22 21.76 -9.30
C GLY A 136 1.16 21.77 -9.97
N SER A 137 1.80 20.62 -10.16
CA SER A 137 3.06 20.50 -10.91
C SER A 137 4.16 21.39 -10.32
N ALA A 138 4.77 22.25 -11.14
CA ALA A 138 5.67 23.32 -10.74
C ALA A 138 5.08 24.31 -9.72
N GLY A 139 3.77 24.54 -9.74
CA GLY A 139 3.07 25.32 -8.71
C GLY A 139 3.02 24.56 -7.39
N GLY A 140 2.92 23.24 -7.43
CA GLY A 140 3.06 22.37 -6.26
C GLY A 140 4.44 22.45 -5.62
N TYR A 141 5.50 22.61 -6.43
CA TYR A 141 6.85 22.94 -5.93
C TYR A 141 6.86 24.28 -5.21
N CYS A 142 6.39 25.36 -5.85
CA CYS A 142 6.37 26.70 -5.25
C CYS A 142 5.54 26.75 -3.97
N SER A 143 4.35 26.15 -3.98
CA SER A 143 3.47 26.06 -2.82
C SER A 143 4.09 25.27 -1.67
N THR A 144 4.76 24.15 -1.96
CA THR A 144 5.47 23.39 -0.91
C THR A 144 6.65 24.19 -0.36
N GLN A 145 7.40 24.89 -1.21
CA GLN A 145 8.53 25.72 -0.78
C GLN A 145 8.08 26.88 0.12
N LEU A 146 6.96 27.53 -0.21
CA LEU A 146 6.38 28.58 0.62
C LEU A 146 5.87 28.03 1.95
N ALA A 147 5.22 26.86 1.94
CA ALA A 147 4.78 26.17 3.14
C ALA A 147 5.93 25.79 4.08
N LEU A 148 7.07 25.36 3.52
CA LEU A 148 8.28 25.05 4.29
C LEU A 148 8.92 26.29 4.92
N SER A 149 8.71 27.47 4.33
CA SER A 149 9.19 28.74 4.87
C SER A 149 8.25 29.32 5.92
N HIS A 150 6.93 29.16 5.74
CA HIS A 150 5.89 29.72 6.61
C HIS A 150 4.85 28.65 6.99
N PRO A 151 5.23 27.59 7.72
CA PRO A 151 4.35 26.46 8.01
C PRO A 151 3.12 26.84 8.85
N ASP A 152 3.24 27.89 9.67
CA ASP A 152 2.19 28.36 10.56
C ASP A 152 1.24 29.38 9.89
N ASP A 153 1.60 29.90 8.71
CA ASP A 153 0.80 30.88 7.97
C ASP A 153 -0.36 30.22 7.18
N PHE A 154 -0.28 28.90 6.96
CA PHE A 154 -1.26 28.15 6.17
C PHE A 154 -1.96 27.13 7.03
N HIS A 155 -3.28 27.08 6.95
CA HIS A 155 -4.07 26.06 7.65
C HIS A 155 -3.83 24.69 7.03
N SER A 156 -3.80 24.65 5.69
CA SER A 156 -3.62 23.46 4.89
C SER A 156 -2.82 23.73 3.61
N LEU A 157 -2.04 22.74 3.19
CA LEU A 157 -1.36 22.68 1.89
C LEU A 157 -2.05 21.63 1.01
N ALA A 158 -2.46 21.97 -0.20
CA ALA A 158 -3.05 21.05 -1.17
C ALA A 158 -2.29 21.12 -2.49
N VAL A 159 -1.62 20.02 -2.86
CA VAL A 159 -0.79 19.98 -4.05
C VAL A 159 -1.13 18.80 -4.95
N VAL A 160 -1.07 19.01 -6.27
CA VAL A 160 -1.39 18.00 -7.27
C VAL A 160 -0.16 17.72 -8.13
N TYR A 161 0.20 16.44 -8.30
CA TYR A 161 1.39 15.91 -8.97
C TYR A 161 2.65 16.80 -8.80
N PRO A 162 3.00 17.18 -7.55
CA PRO A 162 3.98 18.23 -7.30
C PRO A 162 5.41 17.80 -7.62
N LEU A 163 6.21 18.73 -8.16
CA LEU A 163 7.66 18.57 -8.30
C LEU A 163 8.34 18.65 -6.92
N LEU A 164 8.47 17.53 -6.21
CA LEU A 164 9.04 17.47 -4.86
C LEU A 164 10.49 16.97 -4.81
N ASP A 165 10.92 16.26 -5.86
CA ASP A 165 12.27 15.74 -6.00
C ASP A 165 12.96 16.33 -7.24
N THR A 166 13.50 17.54 -7.09
CA THR A 166 14.22 18.26 -8.14
C THR A 166 15.58 17.61 -8.50
N LYS A 167 16.03 16.63 -7.71
CA LYS A 167 17.24 15.82 -7.96
C LYS A 167 16.90 14.44 -8.51
N ASP A 168 15.66 14.24 -8.96
CA ASP A 168 15.29 13.00 -9.62
C ASP A 168 16.10 12.77 -10.91
N ARG A 169 16.35 11.49 -11.19
CA ARG A 169 17.09 11.03 -12.38
C ARG A 169 16.57 11.64 -13.68
N LEU A 170 15.25 11.82 -13.83
CA LEU A 170 14.66 12.41 -15.03
C LEU A 170 15.26 13.80 -15.33
N TYR A 171 15.40 14.64 -14.31
CA TYR A 171 15.90 16.02 -14.48
C TYR A 171 17.42 16.12 -14.61
N LEU A 172 18.13 15.10 -14.11
CA LEU A 172 19.60 15.02 -14.11
C LEU A 172 20.18 14.24 -15.29
N GLN A 173 19.44 13.28 -15.84
CA GLN A 173 19.95 12.29 -16.80
C GLN A 173 19.01 12.04 -17.99
N GLY A 174 17.77 12.53 -17.93
CA GLY A 174 16.79 12.39 -19.02
C GLY A 174 15.92 11.14 -18.90
N ALA A 175 14.96 10.98 -19.81
CA ALA A 175 14.12 9.78 -19.82
C ALA A 175 14.87 8.59 -20.43
N LEU A 176 14.62 7.38 -19.91
CA LEU A 176 15.18 6.15 -20.46
C LEU A 176 14.48 5.72 -21.76
N PRO A 177 15.11 4.87 -22.59
CA PRO A 177 14.51 4.42 -23.85
C PRO A 177 13.15 3.70 -23.71
N ASP A 178 12.89 3.10 -22.56
CA ASP A 178 11.67 2.36 -22.22
C ASP A 178 10.66 3.19 -21.40
N GLU A 179 11.00 4.41 -21.02
CA GLU A 179 10.08 5.34 -20.36
C GLU A 179 9.30 6.17 -21.40
N PRO A 180 8.08 6.63 -21.07
CA PRO A 180 7.40 7.61 -21.91
C PRO A 180 8.24 8.87 -22.05
N THR A 181 8.13 9.54 -23.19
CA THR A 181 8.67 10.89 -23.34
C THR A 181 7.98 11.84 -22.37
N VAL A 182 8.67 12.91 -21.98
CA VAL A 182 8.11 13.94 -21.11
C VAL A 182 6.86 14.56 -21.76
N LEU A 183 5.77 14.68 -21.01
CA LEU A 183 4.42 15.02 -21.49
C LEU A 183 3.87 14.09 -22.60
N ARG A 184 4.49 12.92 -22.79
CA ARG A 184 4.27 12.02 -23.94
C ARG A 184 4.40 12.74 -25.29
N MET A 185 5.24 13.78 -25.35
CA MET A 185 5.50 14.52 -26.58
C MET A 185 6.20 13.62 -27.61
N PRO A 186 5.76 13.56 -28.88
CA PRO A 186 6.47 12.82 -29.91
C PRO A 186 7.94 13.26 -30.01
N LEU A 187 8.88 12.31 -30.10
CA LEU A 187 10.33 12.61 -30.09
C LEU A 187 10.73 13.59 -31.21
N GLU A 188 10.05 13.53 -32.34
CA GLU A 188 10.22 14.42 -33.49
C GLU A 188 9.76 15.86 -33.25
N GLU A 189 8.85 16.08 -32.29
CA GLU A 189 8.39 17.40 -31.87
C GLU A 189 9.28 18.01 -30.78
N ILE A 190 10.14 17.20 -30.14
CA ILE A 190 11.07 17.64 -29.10
C ILE A 190 12.30 18.30 -29.76
N PRO A 191 12.56 19.60 -29.50
CA PRO A 191 13.71 20.30 -30.04
C PRO A 191 15.05 19.60 -29.81
N SER A 192 15.97 19.81 -30.75
CA SER A 192 17.35 19.33 -30.64
C SER A 192 18.11 20.09 -29.52
N MET A 193 19.25 19.56 -29.09
CA MET A 193 20.13 20.30 -28.17
C MET A 193 20.72 21.56 -28.83
N GLU A 194 20.90 21.53 -30.15
CA GLU A 194 21.41 22.67 -30.93
C GLU A 194 20.42 23.84 -30.94
N ASP A 195 19.12 23.56 -30.81
CA ASP A 195 18.07 24.58 -30.68
C ASP A 195 17.78 24.94 -29.22
N THR A 196 17.84 23.94 -28.33
CA THR A 196 17.46 24.11 -26.92
C THR A 196 18.45 24.98 -26.15
N LEU A 197 19.76 24.73 -26.27
CA LEU A 197 20.76 25.49 -25.51
C LEU A 197 20.78 26.99 -25.87
N PRO A 198 20.76 27.39 -27.16
CA PRO A 198 20.66 28.81 -27.52
C PRO A 198 19.35 29.45 -27.06
N TRP A 199 18.23 28.72 -27.09
CA TRP A 199 16.96 29.21 -26.56
C TRP A 199 17.06 29.49 -25.05
N ILE A 200 17.68 28.58 -24.28
CA ILE A 200 17.89 28.78 -22.84
C ILE A 200 18.70 30.06 -22.57
N GLU A 201 19.86 30.19 -23.22
CA GLU A 201 20.77 31.31 -22.99
C GLU A 201 20.22 32.65 -23.47
N LYS A 202 19.37 32.64 -24.51
CA LYS A 202 18.68 33.85 -24.98
C LYS A 202 17.55 34.25 -24.02
N THR A 203 16.70 33.30 -23.65
CA THR A 203 15.49 33.55 -22.86
C THR A 203 15.84 34.01 -21.45
N ARG A 204 16.89 33.44 -20.86
CA ARG A 204 17.40 33.79 -19.51
C ARG A 204 17.66 35.28 -19.28
N LYS A 205 17.98 36.03 -20.33
CA LYS A 205 18.41 37.43 -20.23
C LYS A 205 17.27 38.41 -19.98
N ILE A 206 16.03 37.98 -20.20
CA ILE A 206 14.85 38.83 -20.12
C ILE A 206 13.95 38.24 -19.03
N PRO A 207 13.75 38.93 -17.89
CA PRO A 207 12.80 38.48 -16.90
C PRO A 207 11.40 38.48 -17.51
N GLU A 208 10.68 37.37 -17.34
CA GLU A 208 9.31 37.19 -17.80
C GLU A 208 8.55 36.47 -16.68
N SER A 209 7.30 36.85 -16.42
CA SER A 209 6.44 36.15 -15.45
C SER A 209 5.15 35.61 -16.06
N ARG A 210 4.99 35.75 -17.39
CA ARG A 210 3.84 35.24 -18.15
C ARG A 210 4.29 34.74 -19.51
N ALA A 211 3.98 33.49 -19.84
CA ALA A 211 4.25 32.93 -21.16
C ALA A 211 3.26 31.82 -21.49
N GLY A 212 3.09 31.53 -22.78
CA GLY A 212 2.19 30.49 -23.26
C GLY A 212 2.89 29.16 -23.57
N PHE A 213 2.17 28.31 -24.30
CA PHE A 213 2.65 26.97 -24.68
C PHE A 213 3.87 26.98 -25.61
N GLU A 214 4.27 28.11 -26.19
CA GLU A 214 5.43 28.22 -27.08
C GLU A 214 6.75 27.84 -26.40
N ARG A 215 6.81 27.87 -25.06
CA ARG A 215 7.99 27.47 -24.29
C ARG A 215 8.01 25.98 -23.93
N THR A 216 6.88 25.29 -24.05
CA THR A 216 6.72 23.86 -23.66
C THR A 216 7.76 22.95 -24.31
N PRO A 217 7.99 23.01 -25.64
CA PRO A 217 8.89 22.05 -26.29
C PRO A 217 10.32 22.14 -25.75
N PHE A 218 10.78 23.33 -25.37
CA PHE A 218 12.12 23.53 -24.84
C PHE A 218 12.27 23.03 -23.39
N ALA A 219 11.24 23.20 -22.56
CA ALA A 219 11.22 22.63 -21.21
C ALA A 219 11.22 21.08 -21.28
N VAL A 220 10.38 20.53 -22.16
CA VAL A 220 10.34 19.08 -22.46
C VAL A 220 11.69 18.60 -22.95
N ALA A 221 12.33 19.28 -23.90
CA ALA A 221 13.66 18.92 -24.40
C ALA A 221 14.72 18.92 -23.30
N ALA A 222 14.70 19.91 -22.41
CA ALA A 222 15.63 19.99 -21.30
C ALA A 222 15.45 18.85 -20.29
N CYS A 223 14.20 18.48 -19.95
CA CYS A 223 13.91 17.31 -19.12
C CYS A 223 14.29 16.01 -19.82
N GLN A 224 13.78 15.79 -21.04
CA GLN A 224 13.98 14.58 -21.83
C GLN A 224 15.46 14.22 -21.99
N ARG A 225 16.34 15.23 -22.04
CA ARG A 225 17.78 15.09 -22.27
C ARG A 225 18.64 15.31 -21.02
N GLY A 226 18.02 15.43 -19.84
CA GLY A 226 18.73 15.44 -18.56
C GLY A 226 19.52 16.71 -18.24
N ILE A 227 19.15 17.84 -18.84
CA ILE A 227 19.81 19.14 -18.56
C ILE A 227 18.91 20.10 -17.78
N PHE A 228 17.68 19.70 -17.44
CA PHE A 228 16.72 20.57 -16.77
C PHE A 228 17.23 21.06 -15.42
N SER A 229 17.79 20.18 -14.59
CA SER A 229 18.33 20.57 -13.29
C SER A 229 19.49 21.56 -13.43
N SER A 230 20.49 21.24 -14.27
CA SER A 230 21.74 22.03 -14.38
C SER A 230 21.64 23.30 -15.23
N HIS A 231 20.66 23.38 -16.14
CA HIS A 231 20.52 24.53 -17.06
C HIS A 231 19.25 25.34 -16.81
N MET A 232 18.25 24.80 -16.11
CA MET A 232 17.00 25.53 -15.83
C MET A 232 16.90 25.83 -14.35
N LEU A 233 16.93 24.80 -13.50
CA LEU A 233 16.70 24.93 -12.06
C LEU A 233 17.86 25.61 -11.34
N ASP A 234 19.07 25.05 -11.43
CA ASP A 234 20.29 25.55 -10.80
C ASP A 234 21.37 25.83 -11.85
N ASN A 235 21.11 26.84 -12.66
CA ASN A 235 22.00 27.27 -13.74
C ASN A 235 23.35 27.84 -13.28
N LYS A 236 23.54 27.97 -11.96
CA LYS A 236 24.76 28.48 -11.33
C LYS A 236 25.51 27.38 -10.58
N GLY A 237 24.94 26.18 -10.44
CA GLY A 237 25.53 25.07 -9.70
C GLY A 237 25.74 25.41 -8.22
N LEU A 238 24.78 26.10 -7.62
CA LEU A 238 24.82 26.54 -6.23
C LEU A 238 24.54 25.37 -5.25
N ASP A 239 23.78 24.37 -5.70
CA ASP A 239 23.38 23.18 -4.93
C ASP A 239 22.85 23.51 -3.52
N LYS A 240 21.96 24.50 -3.48
CA LYS A 240 21.37 25.01 -2.24
C LYS A 240 20.30 24.07 -1.71
N THR A 241 20.38 23.72 -0.43
CA THR A 241 19.31 22.98 0.26
C THR A 241 17.94 23.65 0.11
N GLU A 242 17.90 24.98 0.04
CA GLU A 242 16.68 25.76 -0.17
C GLU A 242 15.96 25.44 -1.49
N PHE A 243 16.66 24.92 -2.50
CA PHE A 243 16.06 24.53 -3.78
C PHE A 243 15.31 23.20 -3.71
N HIS A 244 15.44 22.45 -2.62
CA HIS A 244 15.08 21.04 -2.57
C HIS A 244 14.12 20.76 -1.41
N PRO A 245 12.80 20.55 -1.66
CA PRO A 245 11.82 20.31 -0.60
C PRO A 245 12.20 19.15 0.32
N LEU A 246 12.69 18.03 -0.24
CA LEU A 246 13.18 16.89 0.52
C LEU A 246 14.32 17.29 1.48
N GLU A 247 15.34 18.00 0.99
CA GLU A 247 16.48 18.38 1.82
C GLU A 247 16.11 19.41 2.90
N ARG A 248 15.15 20.30 2.63
CA ARG A 248 14.64 21.22 3.64
C ARG A 248 13.94 20.49 4.79
N VAL A 249 13.11 19.48 4.48
CA VAL A 249 12.48 18.65 5.51
C VAL A 249 13.55 17.84 6.27
N GLU A 250 14.55 17.29 5.59
CA GLU A 250 15.71 16.64 6.23
C GLU A 250 16.47 17.60 7.17
N ALA A 251 16.60 18.87 6.77
CA ALA A 251 17.22 19.93 7.56
C ALA A 251 16.32 20.45 8.71
N GLY A 252 15.11 19.92 8.88
CA GLY A 252 14.20 20.23 9.98
C GLY A 252 13.20 21.36 9.69
N ALA A 253 13.01 21.74 8.43
CA ALA A 253 11.89 22.61 8.04
C ALA A 253 10.56 21.89 8.33
N LYS A 254 9.57 22.66 8.79
CA LYS A 254 8.23 22.14 9.12
C LYS A 254 7.26 22.38 7.98
N LEU A 255 6.11 21.73 8.05
CA LEU A 255 4.99 21.95 7.14
C LEU A 255 3.74 22.37 7.93
N PRO A 256 2.71 22.90 7.26
CA PRO A 256 1.38 23.03 7.83
C PRO A 256 0.91 21.73 8.46
N LYS A 257 0.00 21.86 9.43
CA LYS A 257 -0.55 20.71 10.15
C LYS A 257 -1.28 19.72 9.24
N HIS A 258 -1.77 20.18 8.10
CA HIS A 258 -2.54 19.40 7.16
C HIS A 258 -1.99 19.55 5.74
N MET A 259 -1.72 18.44 5.09
CA MET A 259 -1.28 18.40 3.70
C MET A 259 -2.10 17.38 2.92
N TRP A 260 -2.51 17.75 1.72
CA TRP A 260 -3.11 16.86 0.74
C TRP A 260 -2.24 16.81 -0.52
N ILE A 261 -1.94 15.60 -0.98
CA ILE A 261 -1.19 15.33 -2.20
C ILE A 261 -2.02 14.38 -3.05
N MET A 262 -2.26 14.75 -4.30
CA MET A 262 -2.92 13.91 -5.30
C MET A 262 -1.99 13.74 -6.51
N HIS A 263 -1.69 12.52 -6.95
CA HIS A 263 -0.67 12.29 -8.00
C HIS A 263 -1.04 11.09 -8.89
N GLY A 264 -1.03 11.25 -10.21
CA GLY A 264 -1.20 10.13 -11.14
C GLY A 264 -0.01 9.15 -11.10
N ASP A 265 -0.25 7.85 -11.08
CA ASP A 265 0.83 6.86 -10.99
C ASP A 265 1.55 6.56 -12.33
N ASP A 266 1.00 7.04 -13.45
CA ASP A 266 1.57 6.95 -14.80
C ASP A 266 1.99 8.34 -15.33
N ASP A 267 2.38 9.24 -14.41
CA ASP A 267 2.83 10.59 -14.71
C ASP A 267 4.16 10.60 -15.48
N SER A 268 4.07 11.00 -16.75
CA SER A 268 5.17 11.07 -17.70
C SER A 268 6.10 12.27 -17.51
N THR A 269 5.76 13.20 -16.61
CA THR A 269 6.38 14.53 -16.51
C THR A 269 7.01 14.79 -15.15
N VAL A 270 6.29 14.47 -14.09
CA VAL A 270 6.74 14.53 -12.70
C VAL A 270 6.68 13.12 -12.12
N PRO A 271 7.81 12.45 -11.89
CA PRO A 271 7.77 11.08 -11.41
C PRO A 271 7.12 10.94 -10.02
N ILE A 272 6.10 10.09 -9.91
CA ILE A 272 5.38 9.84 -8.65
C ILE A 272 6.27 9.42 -7.48
N ARG A 273 7.40 8.75 -7.78
CA ARG A 273 8.42 8.38 -6.78
C ARG A 273 8.94 9.56 -5.97
N GLY A 274 9.00 10.77 -6.54
CA GLY A 274 9.38 11.97 -5.81
C GLY A 274 8.35 12.36 -4.73
N SER A 275 7.06 12.21 -5.05
CA SER A 275 5.99 12.40 -4.06
C SER A 275 5.99 11.31 -2.98
N GLN A 276 6.22 10.04 -3.36
CA GLN A 276 6.34 8.95 -2.38
C GLN A 276 7.49 9.21 -1.39
N ARG A 277 8.68 9.56 -1.89
CA ARG A 277 9.84 9.91 -1.04
C ARG A 277 9.52 11.06 -0.09
N PHE A 278 8.80 12.08 -0.57
CA PHE A 278 8.44 13.23 0.26
C PHE A 278 7.41 12.86 1.32
N VAL A 279 6.39 12.09 0.99
CA VAL A 279 5.39 11.60 1.95
C VAL A 279 6.06 10.76 3.04
N ASP A 280 6.95 9.84 2.65
CA ASP A 280 7.68 8.99 3.59
C ASP A 280 8.56 9.85 4.52
N LEU A 281 9.25 10.85 3.96
CA LEU A 281 10.10 11.75 4.72
C LEU A 281 9.31 12.66 5.68
N VAL A 282 8.16 13.20 5.25
CA VAL A 282 7.27 14.00 6.11
C VAL A 282 6.71 13.12 7.23
N ALA A 283 6.27 11.89 6.92
CA ALA A 283 5.80 10.95 7.94
C ALA A 283 6.90 10.58 8.96
N GLU A 284 8.17 10.57 8.53
CA GLU A 284 9.32 10.33 9.42
C GLU A 284 9.69 11.56 10.27
N LYS A 285 9.81 12.74 9.64
CA LYS A 285 10.42 13.93 10.25
C LYS A 285 9.43 14.91 10.86
N LEU A 286 8.19 14.91 10.37
CA LEU A 286 7.14 15.88 10.70
C LEU A 286 5.85 15.16 11.12
N PRO A 287 5.86 14.38 12.21
CA PRO A 287 4.69 13.61 12.67
C PRO A 287 3.48 14.48 13.06
N GLU A 288 3.68 15.78 13.27
CA GLU A 288 2.62 16.76 13.51
C GLU A 288 1.85 17.14 12.24
N THR A 289 2.44 16.92 11.06
CA THR A 289 1.82 17.16 9.77
C THR A 289 1.04 15.91 9.34
N VAL A 290 -0.28 16.03 9.32
CA VAL A 290 -1.18 15.00 8.81
C VAL A 290 -1.19 15.09 7.29
N VAL A 291 -0.64 14.07 6.62
CA VAL A 291 -0.63 13.97 5.16
C VAL A 291 -1.73 13.03 4.69
N ARG A 292 -2.55 13.49 3.74
CA ARG A 292 -3.37 12.64 2.87
C ARG A 292 -2.66 12.52 1.52
N TYR A 293 -2.36 11.30 1.11
CA TYR A 293 -1.71 11.04 -0.18
C TYR A 293 -2.59 10.11 -1.02
N ASP A 294 -3.05 10.63 -2.16
CA ASP A 294 -3.94 9.95 -3.10
C ASP A 294 -3.18 9.68 -4.43
N PRO A 295 -2.50 8.53 -4.56
CA PRO A 295 -2.03 8.06 -5.86
C PRO A 295 -3.24 7.65 -6.72
N VAL A 296 -3.32 8.16 -7.96
CA VAL A 296 -4.45 7.96 -8.86
C VAL A 296 -4.03 7.06 -10.01
N ALA A 297 -4.61 5.86 -10.05
CA ALA A 297 -4.17 4.80 -10.94
C ALA A 297 -4.44 5.09 -12.42
N GLY A 298 -3.43 4.86 -13.26
CA GLY A 298 -3.46 5.02 -14.72
C GLY A 298 -3.58 6.46 -15.21
N GLU A 299 -3.46 7.44 -14.30
CA GLU A 299 -3.56 8.86 -14.65
C GLU A 299 -2.17 9.47 -14.88
N ASP A 300 -2.09 10.31 -15.91
CA ASP A 300 -0.88 11.04 -16.31
C ASP A 300 -0.93 12.48 -15.77
N HIS A 301 0.14 13.24 -15.99
CA HIS A 301 0.22 14.66 -15.63
C HIS A 301 -0.97 15.46 -16.17
N GLY A 302 -1.57 16.31 -15.35
CA GLY A 302 -2.70 17.15 -15.77
C GLY A 302 -4.05 16.44 -15.84
N PHE A 303 -4.19 15.23 -15.26
CA PHE A 303 -5.46 14.51 -15.26
C PHE A 303 -6.60 15.25 -14.55
N GLU A 304 -6.30 16.15 -13.62
CA GLU A 304 -7.28 16.87 -12.83
C GLU A 304 -8.02 17.98 -13.59
N PHE A 305 -7.59 18.32 -14.81
CA PHE A 305 -8.37 19.21 -15.68
C PHE A 305 -9.62 18.53 -16.24
N ASP A 306 -9.65 17.19 -16.29
CA ASP A 306 -10.85 16.39 -16.51
C ASP A 306 -11.52 16.09 -15.16
N GLU A 307 -12.57 16.85 -14.83
CA GLU A 307 -13.31 16.71 -13.56
C GLU A 307 -13.72 15.25 -13.29
N LYS A 308 -14.05 14.49 -14.34
CA LYS A 308 -14.48 13.08 -14.22
C LYS A 308 -13.40 12.16 -13.64
N ARG A 309 -12.12 12.56 -13.69
CA ARG A 309 -10.99 11.76 -13.22
C ARG A 309 -10.76 11.87 -11.71
N TRP A 310 -11.26 12.92 -11.07
CA TRP A 310 -11.07 13.15 -9.64
C TRP A 310 -12.35 13.43 -8.86
N GLU A 311 -13.46 13.75 -9.54
CA GLU A 311 -14.75 14.06 -8.92
C GLU A 311 -15.26 12.92 -8.01
N SER A 312 -14.99 11.66 -8.37
CA SER A 312 -15.45 10.48 -7.61
C SER A 312 -14.91 10.41 -6.18
N PHE A 313 -13.74 10.99 -5.94
CA PHE A 313 -13.15 11.09 -4.60
C PHE A 313 -13.03 12.54 -4.12
N ALA A 314 -13.49 13.52 -4.89
CA ALA A 314 -13.45 14.94 -4.54
C ALA A 314 -14.12 15.20 -3.20
N ASP A 315 -15.32 14.67 -2.96
CA ASP A 315 -16.00 14.87 -1.69
C ASP A 315 -15.22 14.29 -0.51
N GLU A 316 -14.59 13.12 -0.66
CA GLU A 316 -13.73 12.52 0.37
C GLU A 316 -12.46 13.35 0.57
N ALA A 317 -11.81 13.79 -0.51
CA ALA A 317 -10.63 14.65 -0.50
C ALA A 317 -10.91 15.99 0.16
N LEU A 318 -11.99 16.65 -0.21
CA LEU A 318 -12.44 17.91 0.36
C LEU A 318 -12.96 17.75 1.80
N ALA A 319 -13.45 16.56 2.17
CA ALA A 319 -13.80 16.19 3.55
C ALA A 319 -12.57 15.81 4.41
N PHE A 320 -11.36 15.79 3.84
CA PHE A 320 -10.13 15.72 4.65
C PHE A 320 -10.17 16.84 5.69
N ARG A 321 -10.00 16.49 6.97
CA ARG A 321 -10.24 17.40 8.10
C ARG A 321 -9.54 18.76 7.95
N GLY A 322 -8.36 18.79 7.35
CA GLY A 322 -7.63 20.03 7.05
C GLY A 322 -8.30 20.92 6.01
N LEU A 323 -8.96 20.35 5.00
CA LEU A 323 -9.75 21.10 4.03
C LEU A 323 -11.13 21.42 4.62
N GLN A 324 -11.79 20.47 5.28
CA GLN A 324 -13.12 20.62 5.87
C GLN A 324 -13.24 21.77 6.89
N LEU A 325 -12.20 22.04 7.70
CA LEU A 325 -12.17 23.15 8.66
C LEU A 325 -12.19 24.52 7.97
N ILE A 326 -11.78 24.60 6.71
CA ILE A 326 -11.88 25.81 5.86
C ILE A 326 -13.31 25.92 5.27
N LEU A 327 -14.00 24.78 5.06
CA LEU A 327 -15.32 24.71 4.41
C LEU A 327 -16.52 24.93 5.37
N SER A 328 -16.33 24.80 6.69
CA SER A 328 -17.42 24.81 7.68
C SER A 328 -17.87 26.21 8.15
N TRP A 329 -17.67 27.25 7.32
CA TRP A 329 -18.03 28.66 7.61
C TRP A 329 -19.52 28.90 7.95
N LYS A 330 -20.40 27.88 7.84
CA LYS A 330 -21.81 27.96 8.28
C LYS A 330 -22.06 27.05 9.49
N ASP A 331 -22.30 27.72 10.61
CA ASP A 331 -22.97 27.23 11.81
C ASP A 331 -22.40 25.98 12.50
N ALA A 332 -21.82 26.24 13.68
CA ALA A 332 -21.82 25.34 14.81
C ALA A 332 -23.26 25.12 15.35
N SER A 333 -24.18 24.58 14.53
CA SER A 333 -25.47 24.04 14.98
C SER A 333 -26.26 23.42 13.82
N SER A 334 -25.92 22.20 13.39
CA SER A 334 -26.93 21.29 12.84
C SER A 334 -26.49 19.84 12.96
N ASN A 335 -27.36 19.04 13.56
CA ASN A 335 -27.20 17.61 13.79
C ASN A 335 -27.16 16.84 12.46
N LEU A 336 -26.02 16.19 12.18
CA LEU A 336 -25.96 14.97 11.37
C LEU A 336 -25.26 13.88 12.19
N PRO A 337 -25.73 12.62 12.16
CA PRO A 337 -25.35 11.62 13.13
C PRO A 337 -24.06 10.91 12.70
N TYR A 338 -22.91 11.52 12.99
CA TYR A 338 -21.65 10.78 13.04
C TYR A 338 -20.98 11.06 14.39
N ARG A 339 -21.06 10.06 15.28
CA ARG A 339 -20.29 10.02 16.51
C ARG A 339 -18.83 9.83 16.14
N TRP A 340 -18.05 10.90 16.22
CA TRP A 340 -16.60 10.83 16.22
C TRP A 340 -16.12 10.61 17.64
N PHE A 341 -15.27 9.60 17.83
CA PHE A 341 -14.60 9.33 19.09
C PHE A 341 -13.72 10.52 19.49
N GLU A 342 -14.01 11.10 20.65
CA GLU A 342 -13.03 11.86 21.42
C GLU A 342 -11.92 10.92 21.92
N LYS A 343 -10.72 11.50 22.11
CA LYS A 343 -9.51 10.92 22.72
C LYS A 343 -9.73 9.57 23.44
N VAL A 344 -9.11 8.51 22.92
CA VAL A 344 -8.59 7.46 23.80
C VAL A 344 -7.17 7.86 24.17
N SER A 345 -6.97 8.03 25.47
CA SER A 345 -5.67 8.21 26.10
C SER A 345 -4.75 7.04 25.79
N SER A 346 -3.46 7.34 25.62
CA SER A 346 -2.32 6.42 25.79
C SER A 346 -2.67 5.10 26.50
N ALA A 347 -2.68 3.97 25.80
CA ALA A 347 -2.70 2.65 26.44
C ALA A 347 -2.04 1.55 25.59
N GLN A 348 -1.33 0.68 26.30
CA GLN A 348 -0.38 -0.32 25.86
C GLN A 348 -0.94 -1.40 24.90
N ALA A 349 -0.34 -1.54 23.72
CA ALA A 349 -0.26 -2.79 22.96
C ALA A 349 0.55 -3.88 23.70
N ALA A 350 0.13 -5.14 23.62
CA ALA A 350 0.93 -6.26 24.10
C ALA A 350 2.02 -6.60 23.07
N VAL A 351 3.27 -6.61 23.51
CA VAL A 351 4.44 -6.95 22.70
C VAL A 351 5.12 -8.16 23.31
N ASN A 352 5.26 -9.24 22.55
CA ASN A 352 5.99 -10.44 22.97
C ASN A 352 7.33 -10.51 22.22
N ALA A 353 8.39 -10.90 22.91
CA ALA A 353 9.73 -11.05 22.36
C ALA A 353 10.25 -12.48 22.55
N GLN A 354 10.96 -13.00 21.56
CA GLN A 354 11.61 -14.33 21.60
C GLN A 354 13.05 -14.23 21.09
N GLU A 355 13.99 -14.83 21.82
CA GLU A 355 15.41 -14.84 21.46
C GLU A 355 15.69 -15.84 20.33
N SER A 356 16.58 -15.48 19.40
CA SER A 356 17.09 -16.36 18.34
C SER A 356 18.49 -16.89 18.67
N ALA A 357 18.86 -18.05 18.12
CA ALA A 357 20.18 -18.64 18.35
C ALA A 357 21.30 -17.82 17.68
N ALA A 358 22.30 -17.43 18.46
CA ALA A 358 23.35 -16.49 18.05
C ALA A 358 24.62 -17.17 17.50
N PRO A 359 25.36 -16.53 16.58
CA PRO A 359 26.75 -16.89 16.30
C PRO A 359 27.69 -16.50 17.47
N ALA A 360 28.84 -17.18 17.58
CA ALA A 360 29.74 -17.14 18.74
C ALA A 360 30.38 -15.78 19.09
N ASP A 361 30.25 -14.75 18.25
CA ASP A 361 31.00 -13.49 18.36
C ASP A 361 30.17 -12.25 18.76
N ALA A 362 28.83 -12.35 18.90
CA ALA A 362 27.99 -11.25 19.39
C ALA A 362 28.05 -11.20 20.93
N SER A 363 28.78 -10.23 21.51
CA SER A 363 29.01 -10.12 22.97
C SER A 363 28.06 -9.17 23.70
N GLY A 364 27.15 -8.50 22.97
CA GLY A 364 26.15 -7.59 23.52
C GLY A 364 24.78 -8.24 23.75
N SER A 365 23.86 -7.47 24.31
CA SER A 365 22.46 -7.86 24.51
C SER A 365 21.50 -6.85 23.87
N LEU A 366 20.34 -7.34 23.46
CA LEU A 366 19.20 -6.55 23.00
C LEU A 366 17.93 -7.22 23.51
N SER A 367 17.15 -6.51 24.33
CA SER A 367 15.90 -7.01 24.88
C SER A 367 14.84 -5.92 24.88
N LEU A 368 13.57 -6.31 24.82
CA LEU A 368 12.47 -5.37 24.99
C LEU A 368 12.19 -5.19 26.48
N ASN A 369 12.22 -3.96 26.99
CA ASN A 369 11.83 -3.67 28.37
C ASN A 369 10.33 -3.39 28.45
N THR A 370 9.59 -4.32 29.07
CA THR A 370 8.13 -4.25 29.23
C THR A 370 7.65 -3.37 30.38
N ASP A 371 8.56 -2.94 31.27
CA ASP A 371 8.29 -2.03 32.39
C ASP A 371 8.45 -0.54 31.99
N LYS A 372 8.97 -0.29 30.79
CA LYS A 372 9.15 1.03 30.17
C LYS A 372 8.07 1.30 29.12
N PRO A 373 7.96 2.53 28.59
CA PRO A 373 7.08 2.81 27.45
C PRO A 373 7.28 1.79 26.32
N LEU A 374 6.21 1.42 25.62
CA LEU A 374 6.27 0.36 24.61
C LEU A 374 7.33 0.62 23.54
N TRP A 375 7.88 -0.48 23.01
CA TRP A 375 8.96 -0.46 22.03
C TRP A 375 10.26 0.18 22.53
N THR A 376 10.49 0.10 23.85
CA THR A 376 11.78 0.43 24.47
C THR A 376 12.69 -0.80 24.48
N PHE A 377 13.82 -0.65 23.81
CA PHE A 377 14.88 -1.64 23.71
C PHE A 377 15.98 -1.32 24.70
N GLU A 378 16.22 -2.24 25.63
CA GLU A 378 17.42 -2.25 26.45
C GLU A 378 18.53 -2.92 25.65
N TYR A 379 19.69 -2.27 25.62
CA TYR A 379 20.86 -2.80 24.94
C TYR A 379 22.12 -2.68 25.79
N GLN A 380 23.05 -3.59 25.55
CA GLN A 380 24.41 -3.55 26.10
C GLN A 380 25.41 -3.98 25.02
N THR A 381 26.57 -3.34 24.98
CA THR A 381 27.70 -3.74 24.12
C THR A 381 29.03 -3.46 24.80
N SER A 382 30.03 -4.32 24.55
CA SER A 382 31.43 -4.09 24.95
C SER A 382 32.17 -3.11 24.01
N THR A 383 31.54 -2.72 22.90
CA THR A 383 32.11 -1.87 21.84
C THR A 383 31.24 -0.63 21.56
N PRO A 384 31.12 0.31 22.51
CA PRO A 384 30.36 1.54 22.29
C PRO A 384 30.96 2.37 21.15
N ASN A 385 30.08 2.96 20.32
CA ASN A 385 30.45 3.81 19.21
C ASN A 385 29.26 4.72 18.90
N LEU A 386 29.53 5.99 18.59
CA LEU A 386 28.49 7.00 18.30
C LEU A 386 27.55 6.61 17.15
N ALA A 387 28.01 5.72 16.25
CA ALA A 387 27.24 5.20 15.14
C ALA A 387 26.67 3.78 15.40
N ASN A 388 26.67 3.26 16.63
CA ASN A 388 25.89 2.05 16.93
C ASN A 388 24.40 2.40 16.93
N TRP A 389 23.55 1.52 16.43
CA TRP A 389 22.13 1.82 16.25
C TRP A 389 21.23 0.59 16.39
N ILE A 390 19.98 0.81 16.78
CA ILE A 390 18.94 -0.21 16.80
C ILE A 390 17.99 0.08 15.65
N GLY A 391 17.84 -0.90 14.75
CA GLY A 391 16.95 -0.83 13.59
C GLY A 391 15.86 -1.88 13.68
N LEU A 392 14.63 -1.48 13.39
CA LEU A 392 13.46 -2.35 13.32
C LEU A 392 13.10 -2.64 11.87
N TYR A 393 12.86 -3.91 11.55
CA TYR A 393 12.54 -4.40 10.22
C TYR A 393 11.32 -5.31 10.28
N TYR A 394 10.70 -5.61 9.13
CA TYR A 394 9.70 -6.67 9.06
C TYR A 394 10.43 -8.00 9.19
N SER A 395 9.89 -8.93 9.97
CA SER A 395 10.58 -10.21 10.22
C SER A 395 10.69 -11.09 8.99
N ALA A 396 9.76 -10.96 8.04
CA ALA A 396 9.69 -11.81 6.88
C ALA A 396 10.70 -11.44 5.77
N GLY A 397 11.39 -10.29 5.87
CA GLY A 397 12.42 -9.95 4.89
C GLY A 397 12.95 -8.53 4.99
N GLY A 398 14.24 -8.38 4.71
CA GLY A 398 14.92 -7.11 4.50
C GLY A 398 15.66 -6.52 5.70
N GLY A 399 15.58 -7.17 6.87
CA GLY A 399 16.54 -6.97 7.96
C GLY A 399 17.96 -7.42 7.59
N PRO A 400 18.99 -6.99 8.32
CA PRO A 400 20.38 -7.33 8.05
C PRO A 400 20.76 -8.77 8.42
N VAL A 401 20.12 -9.74 7.78
CA VAL A 401 20.44 -11.17 7.88
C VAL A 401 21.89 -11.41 7.41
N ASP A 402 22.60 -12.32 8.07
CA ASP A 402 24.02 -12.60 7.85
C ASP A 402 24.95 -11.37 7.97
N GLN A 403 24.54 -10.38 8.78
CA GLN A 403 25.34 -9.18 9.08
C GLN A 403 25.64 -8.28 7.87
N LYS A 404 24.78 -8.33 6.83
CA LYS A 404 24.86 -7.50 5.62
C LYS A 404 23.62 -6.65 5.47
N LYS A 405 23.67 -5.59 4.66
CA LYS A 405 22.46 -4.81 4.34
C LYS A 405 21.42 -5.72 3.68
N GLY A 406 20.21 -5.77 4.24
CA GLY A 406 19.09 -6.50 3.65
C GLY A 406 18.50 -5.77 2.42
N SER A 407 17.42 -6.33 1.87
CA SER A 407 16.72 -5.78 0.69
C SER A 407 15.87 -4.53 0.97
N SER A 408 15.67 -4.15 2.24
CA SER A 408 14.89 -2.98 2.63
C SER A 408 15.61 -2.16 3.71
N ASN A 409 15.18 -0.91 3.88
CA ASN A 409 15.63 -0.07 4.99
C ASN A 409 14.88 -0.46 6.27
N SER A 410 15.44 -0.10 7.43
CA SER A 410 14.74 -0.26 8.72
C SER A 410 13.48 0.61 8.73
N ILE A 411 12.35 0.05 9.15
CA ILE A 411 11.04 0.69 9.32
C ILE A 411 11.11 1.84 10.32
N LYS A 412 11.83 1.61 11.42
CA LYS A 412 12.14 2.58 12.46
C LYS A 412 13.55 2.30 12.93
N TRP A 413 14.31 3.32 13.30
CA TRP A 413 15.63 3.12 13.88
C TRP A 413 16.03 4.29 14.77
N LYS A 414 16.98 4.07 15.67
CA LYS A 414 17.62 5.12 16.47
C LYS A 414 19.05 4.75 16.84
N TRP A 415 19.89 5.76 17.04
CA TRP A 415 21.24 5.57 17.58
C TRP A 415 21.21 5.00 19.01
N ALA A 416 22.16 4.12 19.29
CA ALA A 416 22.38 3.40 20.54
C ALA A 416 23.88 3.46 20.90
N PRO A 417 24.43 4.66 21.20
CA PRO A 417 25.87 4.91 21.12
C PRO A 417 26.69 4.45 22.32
N HIS A 418 26.04 4.16 23.45
CA HIS A 418 26.70 3.91 24.72
C HIS A 418 27.00 2.42 24.95
N ASP A 419 27.73 2.11 26.01
CA ASP A 419 28.03 0.72 26.42
C ASP A 419 26.77 0.01 26.92
N LYS A 420 25.80 0.76 27.44
CA LYS A 420 24.44 0.31 27.76
C LYS A 420 23.45 1.46 27.68
N GLY A 421 22.19 1.16 27.43
CA GLY A 421 21.13 2.16 27.49
C GLY A 421 19.77 1.66 27.02
N ASP A 422 18.86 2.62 26.90
CA ASP A 422 17.50 2.42 26.39
C ASP A 422 17.33 3.16 25.07
N VAL A 423 16.70 2.51 24.10
CA VAL A 423 16.23 3.13 22.86
C VAL A 423 14.76 2.85 22.70
N GLN A 424 13.92 3.88 22.75
CA GLN A 424 12.51 3.74 22.39
C GLN A 424 12.30 4.03 20.90
N LEU A 425 11.81 3.06 20.15
CA LEU A 425 11.34 3.25 18.77
C LEU A 425 9.85 3.63 18.78
N ASP A 426 9.44 4.50 17.86
CA ASP A 426 8.03 4.88 17.72
C ASP A 426 7.19 3.72 17.17
N PHE A 427 6.03 3.50 17.80
CA PHE A 427 5.17 2.35 17.54
C PHE A 427 3.77 2.69 17.03
N GLY A 428 3.37 3.97 17.07
CA GLY A 428 1.98 4.38 16.78
C GLY A 428 1.56 4.15 15.33
N SER A 429 2.51 4.27 14.39
CA SER A 429 2.31 4.00 12.96
C SER A 429 2.58 2.56 12.56
N LEU A 430 3.03 1.70 13.50
CA LEU A 430 3.33 0.31 13.19
C LEU A 430 2.02 -0.46 13.11
N GLU A 431 1.81 -1.17 12.02
CA GLU A 431 0.65 -2.03 11.82
C GLU A 431 0.79 -3.33 12.63
N PRO A 432 -0.30 -4.04 12.99
CA PRO A 432 -0.17 -5.38 13.57
C PRO A 432 0.65 -6.27 12.63
N GLY A 433 1.67 -6.95 13.15
CA GLY A 433 2.64 -7.67 12.33
C GLY A 433 3.89 -8.11 13.10
N ASN A 434 4.75 -8.85 12.41
CA ASN A 434 6.01 -9.33 12.95
C ASN A 434 7.17 -8.44 12.54
N TYR A 435 7.99 -8.11 13.51
CA TYR A 435 9.12 -7.22 13.40
C TYR A 435 10.37 -7.85 13.98
N THR A 436 11.53 -7.52 13.43
CA THR A 436 12.84 -7.89 14.00
C THR A 436 13.61 -6.62 14.32
N ALA A 437 14.02 -6.47 15.58
CA ALA A 437 14.98 -5.44 15.97
C ALA A 437 16.40 -5.99 15.92
N PHE A 438 17.30 -5.20 15.35
CA PHE A 438 18.72 -5.51 15.25
C PHE A 438 19.51 -4.43 15.96
N PHE A 439 20.47 -4.82 16.80
CA PHE A 439 21.45 -3.90 17.36
C PHE A 439 22.73 -3.99 16.54
N LEU A 440 23.12 -2.89 15.93
CA LEU A 440 24.04 -2.84 14.78
C LEU A 440 25.21 -1.90 15.02
N ALA A 441 26.39 -2.28 14.53
CA ALA A 441 27.65 -1.60 14.80
C ALA A 441 27.98 -0.50 13.79
N ASN A 442 28.50 0.64 14.28
CA ASN A 442 29.28 1.62 13.51
C ASN A 442 28.65 2.09 12.17
N GLY A 443 27.33 2.31 12.16
CA GLY A 443 26.56 2.74 10.98
C GLY A 443 26.43 1.67 9.90
N GLY A 444 26.95 0.47 10.15
CA GLY A 444 26.85 -0.70 9.29
C GLY A 444 25.78 -1.68 9.76
N TYR A 445 25.87 -2.92 9.29
CA TYR A 445 24.86 -3.97 9.47
C TYR A 445 25.39 -5.19 10.26
N THR A 446 26.57 -5.03 10.87
CA THR A 446 27.19 -6.03 11.76
C THR A 446 26.47 -6.07 13.09
N TRP A 447 26.12 -7.26 13.58
CA TRP A 447 25.32 -7.43 14.79
C TRP A 447 26.18 -7.24 16.04
N LEU A 448 25.72 -6.41 16.97
CA LEU A 448 26.29 -6.28 18.31
C LEU A 448 25.62 -7.22 19.32
N ALA A 449 24.39 -7.65 19.03
CA ALA A 449 23.60 -8.58 19.82
C ALA A 449 22.76 -9.47 18.90
N PRO A 450 22.25 -10.62 19.38
CA PRO A 450 21.31 -11.44 18.64
C PRO A 450 20.06 -10.63 18.24
N PRO A 451 19.52 -10.79 17.01
CA PRO A 451 18.30 -10.10 16.60
C PRO A 451 17.11 -10.52 17.46
N LEU A 452 16.30 -9.53 17.80
CA LEU A 452 15.13 -9.69 18.65
C LEU A 452 13.87 -9.74 17.80
N GLN A 453 13.18 -10.88 17.79
CA GLN A 453 11.88 -11.02 17.13
C GLN A 453 10.78 -10.43 18.02
N ILE A 454 9.87 -9.69 17.41
CA ILE A 454 8.85 -8.89 18.08
C ILE A 454 7.54 -9.02 17.33
N ILE A 455 6.48 -9.39 18.05
CA ILE A 455 5.14 -9.47 17.48
C ILE A 455 4.34 -8.27 18.00
N LYS A 456 3.90 -7.39 17.09
CA LYS A 456 2.91 -6.36 17.40
C LYS A 456 1.52 -6.99 17.32
N GLY A 457 0.91 -7.23 18.48
CA GLY A 457 -0.50 -7.55 18.57
C GLY A 457 -1.40 -6.37 18.14
N ARG A 458 -2.69 -6.65 17.93
CA ARG A 458 -3.71 -5.62 17.60
C ARG A 458 -3.90 -4.62 18.76
N GLU A 459 -4.47 -3.46 18.47
CA GLU A 459 -4.99 -2.54 19.48
C GLU A 459 -6.09 -3.21 20.31
N LEU A 460 -6.05 -3.00 21.63
CA LEU A 460 -6.91 -3.67 22.62
C LEU A 460 -8.13 -2.83 23.00
N ASP A 461 -8.48 -1.81 22.22
CA ASP A 461 -9.57 -0.90 22.57
C ASP A 461 -10.95 -1.55 22.38
N GLY A 462 -11.90 -1.20 23.25
CA GLY A 462 -13.27 -1.73 23.25
C GLY A 462 -13.48 -2.98 24.10
N ASP A 463 -14.71 -3.51 24.10
CA ASP A 463 -15.07 -4.69 24.89
C ASP A 463 -14.37 -5.96 24.39
N VAL A 464 -14.01 -6.85 25.32
CA VAL A 464 -13.53 -8.19 25.00
C VAL A 464 -14.56 -8.90 24.13
N LYS A 465 -14.15 -9.39 22.97
CA LYS A 465 -14.98 -10.21 22.07
C LYS A 465 -14.14 -11.27 21.39
N PHE A 466 -14.64 -12.50 21.34
CA PHE A 466 -14.13 -13.49 20.40
C PHE A 466 -14.48 -13.05 18.97
N ILE A 467 -13.50 -13.07 18.07
CA ILE A 467 -13.69 -12.81 16.63
C ILE A 467 -14.54 -13.92 16.03
N VAL A 468 -14.30 -15.15 16.51
CA VAL A 468 -15.16 -16.30 16.31
C VAL A 468 -15.34 -17.02 17.63
N SER A 469 -16.60 -17.20 18.03
CA SER A 469 -17.04 -18.10 19.08
C SER A 469 -17.73 -19.27 18.39
N ASP A 470 -17.36 -20.51 18.71
CA ASP A 470 -17.86 -21.76 18.10
C ASP A 470 -17.03 -22.24 16.89
N ILE A 471 -15.76 -22.63 17.14
CA ILE A 471 -14.88 -23.22 16.11
C ILE A 471 -14.28 -24.56 16.53
N SER A 472 -13.90 -25.35 15.51
CA SER A 472 -13.05 -26.52 15.70
C SER A 472 -11.57 -26.12 15.67
N LEU A 473 -10.82 -26.56 16.68
CA LEU A 473 -9.37 -26.44 16.75
C LEU A 473 -8.72 -27.70 16.10
N PRO A 474 -7.40 -27.72 15.88
CA PRO A 474 -6.72 -28.90 15.35
C PRO A 474 -7.03 -30.16 16.16
N ASN A 475 -7.14 -31.29 15.46
CA ASN A 475 -7.47 -32.58 16.06
C ASN A 475 -6.44 -33.00 17.11
N ALA A 476 -6.89 -33.77 18.11
CA ALA A 476 -6.02 -34.43 19.07
C ALA A 476 -6.09 -35.96 18.90
N ARG A 477 -5.13 -36.67 19.49
CA ARG A 477 -5.14 -38.14 19.55
C ARG A 477 -4.92 -38.62 20.98
N VAL A 478 -5.63 -39.67 21.37
CA VAL A 478 -5.44 -40.30 22.69
C VAL A 478 -3.98 -40.73 22.86
N GLY A 479 -3.38 -40.29 23.97
CA GLY A 479 -1.98 -40.56 24.31
C GLY A 479 -0.98 -39.51 23.81
N ASP A 480 -1.35 -38.66 22.85
CA ASP A 480 -0.47 -37.61 22.32
C ASP A 480 -0.61 -36.31 23.15
N GLY A 481 0.49 -35.59 23.29
CA GLY A 481 0.47 -34.25 23.86
C GLY A 481 -0.23 -33.26 22.92
N TYR A 482 -1.10 -32.44 23.48
CA TYR A 482 -1.83 -31.39 22.78
C TYR A 482 -1.41 -30.02 23.29
N SER A 483 -1.25 -29.06 22.37
CA SER A 483 -1.00 -27.65 22.67
C SER A 483 -1.51 -26.78 21.52
N HIS A 484 -2.37 -25.81 21.80
CA HIS A 484 -2.86 -24.86 20.81
C HIS A 484 -3.17 -23.50 21.44
N SER A 485 -2.77 -22.42 20.79
CA SER A 485 -3.03 -21.06 21.27
C SER A 485 -4.30 -20.49 20.65
N ILE A 486 -5.18 -19.94 21.47
CA ILE A 486 -6.40 -19.23 21.03
C ILE A 486 -6.35 -17.73 21.34
N ARG A 487 -5.22 -17.25 21.85
CA ARG A 487 -5.04 -15.86 22.28
C ARG A 487 -5.39 -14.87 21.15
N GLY A 488 -5.00 -15.21 19.93
CA GLY A 488 -5.18 -14.39 18.76
C GLY A 488 -6.61 -14.33 18.21
N LEU A 489 -7.53 -15.16 18.72
CA LEU A 489 -8.94 -15.21 18.32
C LEU A 489 -9.83 -14.24 19.09
N VAL A 490 -9.26 -13.46 20.01
CA VAL A 490 -9.96 -12.46 20.84
C VAL A 490 -9.47 -11.06 20.51
N ARG A 491 -10.38 -10.09 20.57
CA ARG A 491 -10.10 -8.66 20.43
C ARG A 491 -10.65 -7.85 21.61
N GLY A 492 -10.19 -6.60 21.75
CA GLY A 492 -10.61 -5.66 22.80
C GLY A 492 -10.00 -5.95 24.17
N GLY A 493 -10.58 -5.38 25.22
CA GLY A 493 -10.28 -5.67 26.63
C GLY A 493 -9.28 -4.77 27.35
N GLY A 494 -8.62 -3.83 26.68
CA GLY A 494 -7.71 -2.80 27.22
C GLY A 494 -6.71 -3.29 28.28
N GLY A 495 -5.46 -3.61 27.92
CA GLY A 495 -4.44 -4.12 28.87
C GLY A 495 -4.27 -5.65 28.82
N THR A 496 -3.73 -6.28 29.87
CA THR A 496 -3.40 -7.73 29.84
C THR A 496 -4.66 -8.60 29.85
N MET A 497 -4.94 -9.25 28.71
CA MET A 497 -6.00 -10.27 28.58
C MET A 497 -5.64 -11.53 29.38
N LYS A 498 -6.62 -12.09 30.09
CA LYS A 498 -6.50 -13.39 30.76
C LYS A 498 -7.54 -14.39 30.27
N PHE A 499 -7.13 -15.65 30.19
CA PHE A 499 -7.98 -16.75 29.77
C PHE A 499 -8.20 -17.74 30.91
N SER A 500 -9.40 -18.30 30.98
CA SER A 500 -9.74 -19.34 31.94
C SER A 500 -10.81 -20.26 31.38
N GLY A 501 -10.87 -21.50 31.88
CA GLY A 501 -12.02 -22.36 31.64
C GLY A 501 -13.29 -21.83 32.29
N GLU A 502 -14.44 -22.06 31.64
CA GLU A 502 -15.75 -21.72 32.20
C GLU A 502 -16.67 -22.95 32.17
N GLY A 503 -17.24 -23.31 33.32
CA GLY A 503 -18.07 -24.50 33.46
C GLY A 503 -17.28 -25.81 33.58
N SER A 504 -17.94 -26.93 33.29
CA SER A 504 -17.34 -28.27 33.33
C SER A 504 -16.52 -28.52 32.06
N ASN A 505 -15.22 -28.27 32.13
CA ASN A 505 -14.31 -28.58 31.01
C ASN A 505 -13.95 -30.07 30.99
N VAL A 506 -13.52 -30.53 29.81
CA VAL A 506 -13.03 -31.90 29.61
C VAL A 506 -11.77 -32.14 30.45
N ASP A 507 -11.72 -33.26 31.20
CA ASP A 507 -10.73 -33.52 32.26
C ASP A 507 -9.26 -33.37 31.84
N TRP A 508 -8.93 -33.67 30.58
CA TRP A 508 -7.55 -33.58 30.10
C TRP A 508 -7.16 -32.16 29.66
N ILE A 509 -8.12 -31.25 29.46
CA ILE A 509 -7.90 -29.90 28.96
C ILE A 509 -7.53 -28.95 30.10
N LYS A 510 -6.40 -28.27 29.92
CA LYS A 510 -5.95 -27.16 30.75
C LYS A 510 -5.89 -25.90 29.91
N ILE A 511 -6.42 -24.80 30.45
CA ILE A 511 -6.37 -23.48 29.83
C ILE A 511 -5.47 -22.62 30.72
N SER A 512 -4.35 -22.17 30.17
CA SER A 512 -3.46 -21.24 30.83
C SER A 512 -3.98 -19.81 30.76
N ALA A 513 -3.46 -18.94 31.64
CA ALA A 513 -3.86 -17.54 31.70
C ALA A 513 -3.55 -16.75 30.42
N ASP A 514 -2.59 -17.19 29.61
CA ASP A 514 -2.17 -16.61 28.34
C ASP A 514 -2.92 -17.20 27.11
N GLY A 515 -3.88 -18.12 27.33
CA GLY A 515 -4.75 -18.62 26.28
C GLY A 515 -4.21 -19.83 25.52
N VAL A 516 -3.31 -20.61 26.14
CA VAL A 516 -2.87 -21.91 25.62
C VAL A 516 -3.77 -23.01 26.17
N ILE A 517 -4.34 -23.78 25.26
CA ILE A 517 -5.07 -25.01 25.53
C ILE A 517 -4.08 -26.17 25.44
N SER A 518 -3.94 -26.94 26.52
CA SER A 518 -2.98 -28.04 26.58
C SER A 518 -3.51 -29.25 27.31
N GLY A 519 -2.89 -30.41 27.08
CA GLY A 519 -3.23 -31.64 27.79
C GLY A 519 -2.88 -32.91 27.02
N THR A 520 -3.35 -34.04 27.51
CA THR A 520 -3.19 -35.35 26.85
C THR A 520 -4.52 -36.09 26.92
N PRO A 521 -5.24 -36.28 25.80
CA PRO A 521 -6.50 -37.01 25.82
C PRO A 521 -6.30 -38.44 26.34
N THR A 522 -7.13 -38.85 27.29
CA THR A 522 -7.08 -40.19 27.92
C THR A 522 -8.12 -41.16 27.37
N SER A 523 -9.13 -40.66 26.66
CA SER A 523 -10.16 -41.43 25.98
C SER A 523 -10.63 -40.71 24.71
N SER A 524 -11.09 -41.46 23.72
CA SER A 524 -11.73 -40.88 22.54
C SER A 524 -13.16 -40.50 22.92
N ALA A 525 -13.40 -39.21 23.12
CA ALA A 525 -14.75 -38.67 23.32
C ALA A 525 -15.48 -38.41 21.98
N ASP A 526 -14.89 -38.81 20.84
CA ASP A 526 -15.13 -38.33 19.47
C ASP A 526 -14.99 -36.81 19.32
N LYS A 527 -15.57 -36.00 20.22
CA LYS A 527 -15.40 -34.54 20.31
C LYS A 527 -15.23 -34.08 21.76
N ALA A 528 -14.20 -33.28 22.00
CA ALA A 528 -14.02 -32.53 23.25
C ALA A 528 -14.58 -31.11 23.05
N VAL A 529 -15.69 -30.79 23.72
CA VAL A 529 -16.33 -29.46 23.68
C VAL A 529 -16.13 -28.77 25.02
N PHE A 530 -15.66 -27.52 25.00
CA PHE A 530 -15.34 -26.77 26.21
C PHE A 530 -15.50 -25.27 25.98
N THR A 531 -15.67 -24.52 27.07
CA THR A 531 -15.86 -23.07 27.03
C THR A 531 -14.65 -22.37 27.63
N VAL A 532 -14.18 -21.35 26.92
CA VAL A 532 -13.10 -20.48 27.36
C VAL A 532 -13.65 -19.09 27.60
N ARG A 533 -13.38 -18.54 28.78
CA ARG A 533 -13.63 -17.15 29.12
C ARG A 533 -12.37 -16.33 28.93
N ALA A 534 -12.47 -15.25 28.14
CA ALA A 534 -11.46 -14.21 28.01
C ALA A 534 -11.90 -13.00 28.85
N THR A 535 -10.99 -12.47 29.68
CA THR A 535 -11.25 -11.35 30.59
C THR A 535 -10.20 -10.27 30.40
N GLY A 536 -10.66 -9.07 30.05
CA GLY A 536 -9.87 -7.86 29.96
C GLY A 536 -9.97 -7.03 31.23
N ARG A 537 -9.59 -5.76 31.16
CA ARG A 537 -9.65 -4.80 32.28
C ARG A 537 -11.07 -4.58 32.78
N ASP A 538 -11.99 -4.28 31.86
CA ASP A 538 -13.36 -3.83 32.20
C ASP A 538 -14.47 -4.71 31.60
N SER A 539 -14.13 -5.72 30.80
CA SER A 539 -15.10 -6.59 30.12
C SER A 539 -14.59 -8.02 29.99
N ALA A 540 -15.51 -8.95 29.71
CA ALA A 540 -15.21 -10.36 29.48
C ALA A 540 -16.15 -10.94 28.43
N SER A 541 -15.69 -11.97 27.73
CA SER A 541 -16.46 -12.71 26.74
C SER A 541 -16.09 -14.19 26.81
N SER A 542 -16.96 -15.04 26.30
CA SER A 542 -16.78 -16.48 26.29
C SER A 542 -16.96 -17.04 24.88
N GLY A 543 -16.18 -18.07 24.56
CA GLY A 543 -16.26 -18.79 23.29
C GLY A 543 -16.27 -20.30 23.54
N VAL A 544 -17.00 -21.03 22.71
CA VAL A 544 -17.01 -22.50 22.72
C VAL A 544 -16.04 -23.00 21.66
N PHE A 545 -15.28 -24.03 22.02
CA PHE A 545 -14.30 -24.68 21.17
C PHE A 545 -14.53 -26.17 21.13
N THR A 546 -14.25 -26.77 19.97
CA THR A 546 -14.33 -28.21 19.75
C THR A 546 -12.98 -28.75 19.30
N ILE A 547 -12.56 -29.89 19.84
CA ILE A 547 -11.41 -30.66 19.36
C ILE A 547 -11.92 -32.06 19.02
N ASP A 548 -11.75 -32.51 17.77
CA ASP A 548 -12.01 -33.89 17.41
C ASP A 548 -10.87 -34.77 17.95
N VAL A 549 -11.21 -35.87 18.65
CA VAL A 549 -10.22 -36.71 19.36
C VAL A 549 -10.15 -38.10 18.74
N ALA A 550 -9.11 -38.36 17.96
CA ALA A 550 -8.82 -39.65 17.38
C ALA A 550 -8.43 -40.68 18.46
N GLY A 551 -8.82 -41.95 18.25
CA GLY A 551 -8.40 -43.06 19.09
C GLY A 551 -6.88 -43.29 19.08
N SER A 552 -6.36 -43.94 20.12
CA SER A 552 -4.92 -44.24 20.23
C SER A 552 -4.41 -45.02 19.02
N GLY A 553 -3.32 -44.56 18.42
CA GLY A 553 -2.70 -45.19 17.24
C GLY A 553 -3.53 -45.11 15.95
N LYS A 554 -4.64 -44.35 15.93
CA LYS A 554 -5.37 -44.01 14.70
C LYS A 554 -4.70 -42.82 14.00
N ALA A 555 -4.96 -42.68 12.71
CA ALA A 555 -4.51 -41.50 11.96
C ALA A 555 -5.11 -40.23 12.60
N LEU A 556 -4.28 -39.19 12.74
CA LEU A 556 -4.75 -37.89 13.25
C LEU A 556 -5.74 -37.23 12.29
N LEU A 557 -5.60 -37.53 11.00
CA LEU A 557 -6.39 -36.98 9.91
C LEU A 557 -6.73 -38.08 8.89
N SER A 558 -8.01 -38.23 8.58
CA SER A 558 -8.50 -39.09 7.47
C SER A 558 -8.90 -38.29 6.24
N GLU A 559 -9.17 -37.00 6.41
CA GLU A 559 -9.52 -36.09 5.32
C GLU A 559 -8.69 -34.81 5.42
N LEU A 560 -8.09 -34.38 4.31
CA LEU A 560 -7.32 -33.14 4.24
C LEU A 560 -8.09 -32.06 3.47
N LYS A 561 -8.23 -30.88 4.06
CA LYS A 561 -8.82 -29.72 3.39
C LYS A 561 -7.75 -28.71 3.01
N VAL A 562 -7.58 -28.49 1.71
CA VAL A 562 -6.61 -27.57 1.14
C VAL A 562 -7.32 -26.34 0.57
N LEU A 563 -6.84 -25.15 0.93
CA LEU A 563 -7.36 -23.88 0.45
C LEU A 563 -6.28 -23.10 -0.32
N THR A 564 -6.67 -22.38 -1.37
CA THR A 564 -5.86 -21.29 -1.94
C THR A 564 -6.62 -19.97 -1.88
N LEU A 565 -5.91 -18.89 -1.56
CA LEU A 565 -6.49 -17.58 -1.31
C LEU A 565 -5.52 -16.46 -1.71
N ASN A 566 -5.87 -15.73 -2.76
CA ASN A 566 -5.39 -14.38 -2.99
C ASN A 566 -6.08 -13.42 -2.01
N MET A 567 -5.32 -12.59 -1.29
CA MET A 567 -5.84 -11.68 -0.27
C MET A 567 -6.22 -10.28 -0.80
N TRP A 568 -5.99 -9.97 -2.08
CA TRP A 568 -5.91 -8.64 -2.69
C TRP A 568 -5.14 -7.59 -1.90
N ASN A 569 -3.84 -7.76 -1.91
CA ASN A 569 -2.82 -6.94 -1.29
C ASN A 569 -3.02 -6.89 0.22
N GLY A 570 -2.98 -8.08 0.82
CA GLY A 570 -3.07 -8.27 2.26
C GLY A 570 -4.47 -8.17 2.88
N GLY A 571 -5.51 -7.97 2.07
CA GLY A 571 -6.89 -7.67 2.48
C GLY A 571 -7.14 -6.18 2.72
N THR A 572 -6.12 -5.34 2.50
CA THR A 572 -6.14 -3.93 2.93
C THR A 572 -7.13 -3.06 2.17
N ARG A 573 -7.72 -3.57 1.09
CA ARG A 573 -8.79 -2.91 0.32
C ARG A 573 -10.15 -2.94 1.03
N VAL A 574 -10.28 -3.68 2.12
CA VAL A 574 -11.52 -3.82 2.89
C VAL A 574 -11.30 -3.41 4.36
N THR A 575 -12.23 -2.64 4.91
CA THR A 575 -12.17 -2.18 6.30
C THR A 575 -12.22 -3.37 7.27
N SER A 576 -11.43 -3.35 8.34
CA SER A 576 -11.37 -4.42 9.35
C SER A 576 -11.00 -5.80 8.79
N TYR A 577 -10.20 -5.83 7.71
CA TYR A 577 -9.82 -7.06 7.00
C TYR A 577 -9.21 -8.14 7.90
N HIS A 578 -8.47 -7.77 8.95
CA HIS A 578 -7.86 -8.76 9.84
C HIS A 578 -8.89 -9.64 10.56
N ASP A 579 -9.93 -9.05 11.13
CA ASP A 579 -10.99 -9.79 11.83
C ASP A 579 -11.74 -10.68 10.82
N LYS A 580 -11.99 -10.17 9.61
CA LYS A 580 -12.66 -10.91 8.51
C LYS A 580 -11.82 -12.10 8.04
N GLN A 581 -10.51 -11.92 7.86
CA GLN A 581 -9.56 -12.97 7.49
C GLN A 581 -9.45 -14.06 8.57
N VAL A 582 -9.27 -13.65 9.84
CA VAL A 582 -9.18 -14.61 10.96
C VAL A 582 -10.50 -15.37 11.10
N LYS A 583 -11.63 -14.67 10.99
CA LYS A 583 -12.95 -15.30 11.01
C LYS A 583 -13.06 -16.35 9.92
N PHE A 584 -12.82 -15.96 8.67
CA PHE A 584 -12.89 -16.86 7.52
C PHE A 584 -11.97 -18.07 7.66
N LEU A 585 -10.68 -17.86 7.95
CA LEU A 585 -9.70 -18.95 8.04
C LEU A 585 -10.04 -19.91 9.17
N ALA A 586 -10.42 -19.39 10.35
CA ALA A 586 -10.81 -20.21 11.50
C ALA A 586 -12.09 -21.03 11.24
N SER A 587 -13.05 -20.48 10.48
CA SER A 587 -14.31 -21.15 10.18
C SER A 587 -14.34 -21.92 8.86
N SER A 588 -13.33 -21.77 8.00
CA SER A 588 -13.30 -22.39 6.66
C SER A 588 -13.23 -23.91 6.71
N GLY A 589 -12.73 -24.46 7.81
CA GLY A 589 -12.40 -25.88 7.93
C GLY A 589 -11.11 -26.27 7.21
N ALA A 590 -10.43 -25.35 6.53
CA ALA A 590 -9.16 -25.63 5.86
C ALA A 590 -8.08 -26.07 6.86
N ASP A 591 -7.20 -26.97 6.42
CA ASP A 591 -6.10 -27.51 7.22
C ASP A 591 -4.75 -26.93 6.78
N VAL A 592 -4.60 -26.71 5.48
CA VAL A 592 -3.43 -26.08 4.86
C VAL A 592 -3.90 -25.06 3.83
N VAL A 593 -3.31 -23.87 3.87
CA VAL A 593 -3.70 -22.74 3.01
C VAL A 593 -2.48 -22.20 2.28
N GLY A 594 -2.56 -22.14 0.95
CA GLY A 594 -1.64 -21.35 0.14
C GLY A 594 -2.15 -19.91 0.00
N ILE A 595 -1.31 -18.95 0.35
CA ILE A 595 -1.65 -17.52 0.37
C ILE A 595 -0.88 -16.80 -0.75
N GLN A 596 -1.59 -15.92 -1.45
CA GLN A 596 -1.03 -14.96 -2.41
C GLN A 596 -1.28 -13.53 -1.93
N GLU A 597 -0.45 -12.59 -2.39
CA GLU A 597 -0.45 -11.18 -2.01
C GLU A 597 -0.19 -10.94 -0.51
N ASP A 598 0.84 -11.61 0.01
CA ASP A 598 1.35 -11.52 1.38
C ASP A 598 2.07 -10.18 1.70
N GLN A 599 2.27 -9.32 0.69
CA GLN A 599 2.84 -7.97 0.82
C GLN A 599 4.11 -7.91 1.66
N GLN A 600 5.22 -8.41 1.09
CA GLN A 600 6.54 -8.47 1.74
C GLN A 600 6.55 -9.35 3.00
N GLY A 601 5.73 -10.40 2.99
CA GLY A 601 5.64 -11.34 4.11
C GLY A 601 4.95 -10.79 5.36
N ARG A 602 4.16 -9.73 5.22
CA ARG A 602 3.55 -9.00 6.34
C ARG A 602 2.39 -9.76 6.97
N HIS A 603 1.61 -10.49 6.18
CA HIS A 603 0.27 -10.90 6.59
C HIS A 603 0.20 -12.35 7.07
N VAL A 604 0.93 -13.27 6.45
CA VAL A 604 0.95 -14.71 6.78
C VAL A 604 1.42 -14.94 8.23
N PRO A 605 2.56 -14.40 8.70
CA PRO A 605 2.98 -14.62 10.08
C PRO A 605 1.99 -14.08 11.12
N ARG A 606 1.37 -12.92 10.83
CA ARG A 606 0.31 -12.31 11.66
C ARG A 606 -0.94 -13.20 11.72
N LEU A 607 -1.36 -13.79 10.60
CA LEU A 607 -2.51 -14.70 10.56
C LEU A 607 -2.19 -16.01 11.29
N ALA A 608 -0.96 -16.50 11.16
CA ALA A 608 -0.48 -17.69 11.86
C ALA A 608 -0.52 -17.51 13.39
N ASP A 609 0.01 -16.39 13.88
CA ASP A 609 -0.07 -16.02 15.31
C ASP A 609 -1.53 -15.91 15.78
N ALA A 610 -2.38 -15.27 14.96
CA ALA A 610 -3.80 -15.10 15.29
C ALA A 610 -4.55 -16.44 15.44
N LEU A 611 -4.23 -17.40 14.56
CA LEU A 611 -4.88 -18.71 14.48
C LEU A 611 -4.21 -19.78 15.36
N GLY A 612 -2.98 -19.53 15.85
CA GLY A 612 -2.16 -20.56 16.51
C GLY A 612 -1.64 -21.62 15.53
N TRP A 613 -1.39 -21.24 14.27
CA TRP A 613 -0.98 -22.14 13.18
C TRP A 613 0.51 -22.00 12.85
N TYR A 614 1.06 -23.01 12.19
CA TYR A 614 2.39 -22.96 11.57
C TYR A 614 2.35 -22.16 10.28
N HIS A 615 3.47 -21.58 9.90
CA HIS A 615 3.54 -20.84 8.65
C HIS A 615 4.91 -20.88 7.99
N TRP A 616 4.91 -20.58 6.70
CA TRP A 616 6.07 -20.20 5.92
C TRP A 616 5.71 -18.95 5.11
N SER A 617 6.63 -18.00 5.02
CA SER A 617 6.46 -16.82 4.18
C SER A 617 7.69 -16.67 3.30
N SER A 618 7.46 -16.34 2.03
CA SER A 618 8.54 -16.03 1.09
C SER A 618 9.26 -14.71 1.40
N GLY A 619 8.72 -13.90 2.33
CA GLY A 619 9.17 -12.51 2.52
C GLY A 619 8.77 -11.56 1.41
N GLY A 620 8.00 -12.05 0.43
CA GLY A 620 7.51 -11.30 -0.72
C GLY A 620 6.01 -11.49 -0.86
N ASP A 621 5.61 -12.24 -1.87
CA ASP A 621 4.23 -12.25 -2.37
C ASP A 621 3.42 -13.48 -1.92
N VAL A 622 4.09 -14.60 -1.61
CA VAL A 622 3.42 -15.87 -1.31
C VAL A 622 3.79 -16.44 0.07
N GLY A 623 2.89 -17.25 0.63
CA GLY A 623 3.14 -17.97 1.88
C GLY A 623 2.20 -19.16 2.09
N VAL A 624 2.42 -19.88 3.19
CA VAL A 624 1.66 -21.08 3.59
C VAL A 624 1.25 -20.94 5.05
N LEU A 625 -0.01 -21.25 5.35
CA LEU A 625 -0.52 -21.45 6.72
C LEU A 625 -0.88 -22.93 6.89
N SER A 626 -0.54 -23.54 8.03
CA SER A 626 -0.87 -24.94 8.32
C SER A 626 -1.23 -25.15 9.77
N LYS A 627 -2.29 -25.91 10.04
CA LYS A 627 -2.57 -26.44 11.39
C LYS A 627 -1.47 -27.39 11.89
N TYR A 628 -0.64 -27.91 10.99
CA TYR A 628 0.32 -28.98 11.25
C TYR A 628 1.78 -28.50 11.09
N PRO A 629 2.74 -29.13 11.76
CA PRO A 629 4.14 -28.71 11.71
C PRO A 629 4.72 -28.70 10.29
N ILE A 630 5.38 -27.59 9.94
CA ILE A 630 6.29 -27.51 8.80
C ILE A 630 7.63 -28.12 9.22
N VAL A 631 8.05 -29.17 8.51
CA VAL A 631 9.24 -29.97 8.86
C VAL A 631 10.40 -29.78 7.89
N GLU A 632 10.17 -29.10 6.75
CA GLU A 632 11.21 -28.74 5.79
C GLU A 632 10.77 -27.49 5.01
N ASP A 633 11.71 -26.60 4.75
CA ASP A 633 11.55 -25.40 3.93
C ASP A 633 12.27 -25.60 2.58
N TYR A 634 11.56 -25.52 1.46
CA TYR A 634 12.14 -25.59 0.12
C TYR A 634 12.55 -24.22 -0.45
N GLY A 635 12.18 -23.15 0.25
CA GLY A 635 12.49 -21.78 -0.09
C GLY A 635 11.71 -21.24 -1.28
N VAL A 636 12.13 -20.06 -1.71
CA VAL A 636 11.61 -19.38 -2.89
C VAL A 636 12.22 -19.98 -4.16
N ILE A 637 11.37 -20.25 -5.17
CA ILE A 637 11.77 -20.97 -6.40
C ILE A 637 11.82 -20.05 -7.62
N SER A 638 10.82 -19.17 -7.84
CA SER A 638 10.75 -18.36 -9.06
C SER A 638 10.49 -16.87 -8.82
N GLY A 639 11.06 -16.03 -9.70
CA GLY A 639 10.98 -14.55 -9.63
C GLY A 639 11.49 -13.97 -8.31
N PRO A 640 11.35 -12.66 -8.04
CA PRO A 640 11.45 -12.18 -6.67
C PRO A 640 10.18 -12.62 -5.92
N ALA A 641 10.20 -13.83 -5.36
CA ALA A 641 9.16 -14.40 -4.49
C ALA A 641 7.79 -14.70 -5.13
N ARG A 642 7.76 -15.22 -6.36
CA ARG A 642 6.51 -15.60 -7.08
C ARG A 642 6.07 -17.05 -6.84
N SER A 643 6.95 -17.91 -6.33
CA SER A 643 6.58 -19.26 -5.90
C SER A 643 7.55 -19.83 -4.86
N GLY A 644 7.11 -20.83 -4.11
CA GLY A 644 7.93 -21.59 -3.16
C GLY A 644 7.16 -22.74 -2.54
N GLY A 645 7.74 -23.43 -1.57
CA GLY A 645 7.06 -24.54 -0.92
C GLY A 645 7.73 -25.09 0.33
N VAL A 646 7.03 -26.00 0.98
CA VAL A 646 7.40 -26.62 2.26
C VAL A 646 7.00 -28.09 2.30
N LYS A 647 7.58 -28.83 3.25
CA LYS A 647 7.07 -30.15 3.68
C LYS A 647 6.32 -30.00 5.00
N ILE A 648 5.13 -30.58 5.07
CA ILE A 648 4.25 -30.53 6.24
C ILE A 648 4.03 -31.94 6.78
N ALA A 649 4.14 -32.11 8.09
CA ALA A 649 3.90 -33.36 8.80
C ALA A 649 2.49 -33.39 9.41
N LEU A 650 1.54 -33.96 8.67
CA LEU A 650 0.14 -34.10 9.11
C LEU A 650 0.03 -35.06 10.30
N ASP A 651 0.82 -36.14 10.30
CA ASP A 651 0.91 -37.10 11.41
C ASP A 651 2.35 -37.62 11.54
N GLY A 652 3.26 -36.70 11.89
CA GLY A 652 4.68 -37.00 12.06
C GLY A 652 5.33 -37.48 10.76
N LYS A 653 6.11 -38.57 10.84
CA LYS A 653 6.75 -39.19 9.66
C LYS A 653 5.82 -40.13 8.90
N ASN A 654 4.68 -40.50 9.48
CA ASN A 654 3.78 -41.49 8.90
C ASN A 654 2.87 -40.88 7.83
N GLN A 655 2.62 -39.58 7.90
CA GLN A 655 1.79 -38.86 6.94
C GLN A 655 2.36 -37.45 6.73
N GLN A 656 2.90 -37.22 5.53
CA GLN A 656 3.54 -35.96 5.14
C GLN A 656 3.06 -35.55 3.75
N ILE A 657 3.11 -34.25 3.48
CA ILE A 657 2.81 -33.69 2.17
C ILE A 657 3.87 -32.65 1.78
N ASN A 658 4.08 -32.49 0.48
CA ASN A 658 4.83 -31.38 -0.09
C ASN A 658 3.81 -30.34 -0.59
N PHE A 659 3.94 -29.10 -0.14
CA PHE A 659 2.96 -28.04 -0.41
C PHE A 659 3.65 -26.84 -1.04
N PHE A 660 3.26 -26.52 -2.27
CA PHE A 660 3.81 -25.42 -3.06
C PHE A 660 2.72 -24.39 -3.35
N VAL A 661 3.13 -23.13 -3.38
CA VAL A 661 2.26 -21.97 -3.65
C VAL A 661 2.88 -21.09 -4.73
N ALA A 662 2.06 -20.51 -5.61
CA ALA A 662 2.47 -19.52 -6.59
C ALA A 662 1.51 -18.32 -6.70
N HIS A 663 2.07 -17.18 -7.09
CA HIS A 663 1.34 -16.04 -7.61
C HIS A 663 2.07 -15.59 -8.87
N LEU A 664 1.54 -15.93 -10.04
CA LEU A 664 2.24 -15.71 -11.31
C LEU A 664 1.97 -14.30 -11.87
N GLY A 665 2.79 -13.84 -12.81
CA GLY A 665 2.65 -12.51 -13.40
C GLY A 665 1.24 -12.21 -13.93
N TYR A 666 0.70 -11.03 -13.63
CA TYR A 666 -0.70 -10.71 -13.92
C TYR A 666 -0.92 -10.07 -15.30
N THR A 667 0.04 -9.30 -15.82
CA THR A 667 -0.09 -8.53 -17.07
C THR A 667 0.97 -8.90 -18.11
N PRO A 668 0.66 -8.91 -19.43
CA PRO A 668 -0.68 -8.78 -20.03
C PRO A 668 -1.60 -9.96 -19.67
N TYR A 669 -2.92 -9.76 -19.68
CA TYR A 669 -3.92 -10.77 -19.30
C TYR A 669 -4.59 -11.42 -20.52
N GLY A 670 -4.55 -12.75 -20.60
CA GLY A 670 -4.98 -13.50 -21.78
C GLY A 670 -6.46 -13.33 -22.16
N PRO A 671 -7.41 -13.33 -21.20
CA PRO A 671 -8.82 -13.02 -21.48
C PRO A 671 -9.09 -11.61 -22.03
N TYR A 672 -8.24 -10.62 -21.77
CA TYR A 672 -8.34 -9.33 -22.47
C TYR A 672 -7.93 -9.46 -23.93
N ASP A 673 -6.88 -10.24 -24.19
CA ASP A 673 -6.44 -10.52 -25.56
C ASP A 673 -7.53 -11.25 -26.39
N THR A 674 -8.35 -12.12 -25.76
CA THR A 674 -9.48 -12.80 -26.44
C THR A 674 -10.73 -11.92 -26.54
N CYS A 675 -11.15 -11.30 -25.44
CA CYS A 675 -12.45 -10.63 -25.34
C CYS A 675 -12.45 -9.18 -25.79
N TYR A 676 -11.31 -8.50 -25.69
CA TYR A 676 -11.23 -7.08 -26.00
C TYR A 676 -10.45 -6.81 -27.28
N ASP A 677 -9.28 -7.42 -27.42
CA ASP A 677 -8.38 -7.18 -28.55
C ASP A 677 -8.59 -8.17 -29.71
N HIS A 678 -9.27 -9.29 -29.44
CA HIS A 678 -9.57 -10.36 -30.42
C HIS A 678 -8.33 -10.84 -31.19
N LEU A 679 -7.24 -11.07 -30.46
CA LEU A 679 -5.96 -11.45 -31.05
C LEU A 679 -5.97 -12.89 -31.60
N PRO A 680 -5.17 -13.19 -32.64
CA PRO A 680 -4.88 -14.57 -33.04
C PRO A 680 -4.25 -15.38 -31.90
N VAL A 681 -4.55 -16.68 -31.82
CA VAL A 681 -4.11 -17.57 -30.72
C VAL A 681 -2.58 -17.60 -30.56
N ASP A 682 -1.82 -17.57 -31.64
CA ASP A 682 -0.35 -17.52 -31.59
C ASP A 682 0.17 -16.25 -30.88
N LYS A 683 -0.53 -15.11 -31.05
CA LYS A 683 -0.21 -13.86 -30.35
C LYS A 683 -0.62 -13.89 -28.88
N ILE A 684 -1.75 -14.50 -28.55
CA ILE A 684 -2.18 -14.71 -27.16
C ILE A 684 -1.13 -15.53 -26.41
N ILE A 685 -0.68 -16.65 -26.99
CA ILE A 685 0.36 -17.50 -26.39
C ILE A 685 1.71 -16.78 -26.29
N GLN A 686 2.05 -15.90 -27.24
CA GLN A 686 3.25 -15.06 -27.14
C GLN A 686 3.16 -14.09 -25.96
N ARG A 687 2.01 -13.44 -25.75
CA ARG A 687 1.78 -12.49 -24.65
C ARG A 687 1.69 -13.18 -23.29
N GLU A 688 1.16 -14.39 -23.24
CA GLU A 688 1.19 -15.29 -22.07
C GLU A 688 2.62 -15.66 -21.63
N ALA A 689 3.58 -15.64 -22.56
CA ALA A 689 4.99 -15.77 -22.21
C ALA A 689 5.60 -14.43 -21.75
N GLN A 690 5.21 -13.32 -22.37
CA GLN A 690 5.67 -11.97 -22.03
C GLN A 690 5.21 -11.51 -20.64
N SER A 691 4.07 -12.01 -20.16
CA SER A 691 3.58 -11.74 -18.80
C SER A 691 4.46 -12.33 -17.69
N GLY A 692 5.43 -13.16 -18.05
CA GLY A 692 6.29 -13.87 -17.11
C GLY A 692 5.68 -15.16 -16.57
N ARG A 693 4.38 -15.42 -16.75
CA ARG A 693 3.71 -16.63 -16.23
C ARG A 693 4.34 -17.92 -16.76
N THR A 694 4.54 -18.02 -18.07
CA THR A 694 5.13 -19.22 -18.68
C THR A 694 6.55 -19.54 -18.16
N PRO A 695 7.51 -18.59 -18.15
CA PRO A 695 8.84 -18.88 -17.59
C PRO A 695 8.82 -19.14 -16.07
N GLN A 696 7.98 -18.45 -15.29
CA GLN A 696 7.82 -18.70 -13.85
C GLN A 696 7.26 -20.11 -13.56
N MET A 697 6.25 -20.53 -14.33
CA MET A 697 5.68 -21.88 -14.24
C MET A 697 6.74 -22.95 -14.51
N LYS A 698 7.54 -22.79 -15.59
CA LYS A 698 8.62 -23.72 -15.91
C LYS A 698 9.67 -23.81 -14.79
N ALA A 699 10.10 -22.66 -14.26
CA ALA A 699 11.06 -22.61 -13.16
C ALA A 699 10.51 -23.29 -11.90
N THR A 700 9.24 -23.04 -11.57
CA THR A 700 8.57 -23.66 -10.42
C THR A 700 8.50 -25.17 -10.54
N LEU A 701 8.04 -25.68 -11.69
CA LEU A 701 7.96 -27.13 -11.94
C LEU A 701 9.32 -27.82 -11.96
N GLU A 702 10.38 -27.13 -12.38
CA GLU A 702 11.74 -27.66 -12.28
C GLU A 702 12.23 -27.70 -10.83
N GLY A 703 11.95 -26.66 -10.04
CA GLY A 703 12.27 -26.64 -8.60
C GLY A 703 11.53 -27.72 -7.81
N MET A 704 10.32 -28.08 -8.23
CA MET A 704 9.51 -29.14 -7.61
C MET A 704 9.88 -30.56 -8.08
N LYS A 705 10.82 -30.72 -9.01
CA LYS A 705 11.03 -31.99 -9.73
C LYS A 705 11.22 -33.19 -8.80
N SER A 706 12.05 -33.05 -7.76
CA SER A 706 12.32 -34.15 -6.83
C SER A 706 11.07 -34.59 -6.05
N GLN A 707 10.22 -33.63 -5.66
CA GLN A 707 8.96 -33.89 -4.96
C GLN A 707 7.94 -34.50 -5.93
N LEU A 708 7.89 -34.03 -7.18
CA LEU A 708 7.01 -34.57 -8.22
C LEU A 708 7.37 -36.01 -8.63
N ASP A 709 8.66 -36.35 -8.62
CA ASP A 709 9.15 -37.70 -8.89
C ASP A 709 8.81 -38.66 -7.73
N ASN A 710 8.76 -38.14 -6.49
CA ASN A 710 8.42 -38.91 -5.29
C ASN A 710 6.96 -38.76 -4.81
N ALA A 711 6.09 -38.22 -5.65
CA ALA A 711 4.73 -37.82 -5.25
C ALA A 711 3.83 -38.99 -4.79
N ASP A 712 4.15 -40.22 -5.16
CA ASP A 712 3.41 -41.40 -4.72
C ASP A 712 3.73 -41.81 -3.27
N GLU A 713 4.88 -41.40 -2.74
CA GLU A 713 5.25 -41.63 -1.33
C GLU A 713 4.88 -40.43 -0.46
N ILE A 714 5.19 -39.21 -0.92
CA ILE A 714 4.83 -37.96 -0.23
C ILE A 714 4.06 -37.10 -1.24
N PRO A 715 2.72 -37.03 -1.14
CA PRO A 715 1.88 -36.31 -2.09
C PRO A 715 2.27 -34.84 -2.24
N VAL A 716 2.08 -34.32 -3.46
CA VAL A 716 2.39 -32.94 -3.82
C VAL A 716 1.10 -32.17 -4.05
N PHE A 717 1.02 -30.98 -3.46
CA PHE A 717 0.01 -29.97 -3.76
C PHE A 717 0.70 -28.74 -4.32
N PHE A 718 0.16 -28.18 -5.40
CA PHE A 718 0.61 -26.94 -5.99
C PHE A 718 -0.58 -26.03 -6.23
N VAL A 719 -0.63 -24.95 -5.47
CA VAL A 719 -1.81 -24.08 -5.39
C VAL A 719 -1.47 -22.65 -5.74
N GLY A 720 -2.47 -21.84 -6.08
CA GLY A 720 -2.28 -20.39 -6.17
C GLY A 720 -3.09 -19.70 -7.25
N ASP A 721 -2.88 -18.39 -7.32
CA ASP A 721 -3.33 -17.52 -8.40
C ASP A 721 -2.33 -17.59 -9.56
N PHE A 722 -2.77 -18.20 -10.65
CA PHE A 722 -1.92 -18.41 -11.83
C PHE A 722 -2.08 -17.30 -12.85
N ASN A 723 -2.98 -16.34 -12.62
CA ASN A 723 -3.28 -15.21 -13.50
C ASN A 723 -3.58 -15.62 -14.96
N ALA A 724 -4.07 -16.83 -15.16
CA ALA A 724 -4.35 -17.41 -16.46
C ALA A 724 -5.43 -18.49 -16.35
N PRO A 725 -6.38 -18.57 -17.31
CA PRO A 725 -7.36 -19.64 -17.33
C PRO A 725 -6.75 -21.03 -17.60
N SER A 726 -7.53 -22.08 -17.36
CA SER A 726 -7.15 -23.45 -17.71
C SER A 726 -7.47 -23.79 -19.17
N HIS A 727 -6.64 -24.60 -19.80
CA HIS A 727 -6.94 -25.26 -21.08
C HIS A 727 -8.20 -26.15 -20.99
N LEU A 728 -8.58 -26.60 -19.79
CA LEU A 728 -9.78 -27.37 -19.53
C LEU A 728 -11.07 -26.53 -19.53
N ASP A 729 -10.95 -25.20 -19.44
CA ASP A 729 -12.09 -24.27 -19.37
C ASP A 729 -12.36 -23.59 -20.71
N TYR A 730 -11.46 -23.79 -21.70
CA TYR A 730 -11.60 -23.30 -23.06
C TYR A 730 -12.15 -24.39 -23.98
N VAL A 731 -13.35 -24.88 -23.68
CA VAL A 731 -14.05 -25.89 -24.51
C VAL A 731 -15.06 -25.24 -25.46
N ASP A 732 -15.48 -25.97 -26.50
CA ASP A 732 -16.44 -25.45 -27.49
C ASP A 732 -17.77 -25.01 -26.84
N GLY A 733 -18.22 -25.68 -25.78
CA GLY A 733 -19.43 -25.31 -25.04
C GLY A 733 -19.36 -23.97 -24.31
N LEU A 734 -18.16 -23.44 -24.07
CA LEU A 734 -17.92 -22.12 -23.46
C LEU A 734 -17.39 -21.09 -24.47
N LYS A 735 -17.42 -21.40 -25.77
CA LYS A 735 -16.85 -20.54 -26.81
C LYS A 735 -17.44 -19.13 -26.82
N GLU A 736 -18.75 -19.00 -26.60
CA GLU A 736 -19.42 -17.70 -26.54
C GLU A 736 -18.96 -16.89 -25.32
N LYS A 737 -18.92 -17.53 -24.13
CA LYS A 737 -18.39 -16.95 -22.88
C LYS A 737 -16.93 -16.51 -23.05
N ASN A 738 -16.14 -17.29 -23.77
CA ASN A 738 -14.74 -17.03 -24.09
C ASN A 738 -14.59 -16.19 -25.38
N CYS A 739 -15.60 -15.38 -25.71
CA CYS A 739 -15.54 -14.35 -26.75
C CYS A 739 -15.17 -14.87 -28.15
N GLY A 740 -15.66 -16.05 -28.49
CA GLY A 740 -15.43 -16.72 -29.77
C GLY A 740 -14.27 -17.71 -29.78
N TYR A 741 -13.58 -17.90 -28.66
CA TYR A 741 -12.40 -18.77 -28.57
C TYR A 741 -12.70 -20.10 -27.87
N SER A 742 -12.12 -21.17 -28.40
CA SER A 742 -12.06 -22.48 -27.76
C SER A 742 -10.71 -23.14 -28.05
N ASN A 743 -10.40 -24.19 -27.31
CA ASN A 743 -9.21 -25.03 -27.42
C ASN A 743 -7.87 -24.28 -27.28
N ILE A 744 -7.84 -23.14 -26.57
CA ILE A 744 -6.58 -22.44 -26.25
C ILE A 744 -5.77 -23.29 -25.27
N GLN A 745 -4.52 -23.61 -25.64
CA GLN A 745 -3.60 -24.39 -24.83
C GLN A 745 -2.79 -23.47 -23.90
N TRP A 746 -3.42 -23.01 -22.82
CA TRP A 746 -2.78 -22.15 -21.82
C TRP A 746 -1.56 -22.86 -21.18
N PRO A 747 -0.31 -22.37 -21.38
CA PRO A 747 0.89 -23.02 -20.86
C PRO A 747 0.89 -23.20 -19.34
N THR A 748 0.30 -22.27 -18.60
CA THR A 748 0.15 -22.29 -17.13
C THR A 748 -0.64 -23.48 -16.62
N SER A 749 -1.52 -24.09 -17.42
CA SER A 749 -2.26 -25.30 -17.03
C SER A 749 -1.82 -26.55 -17.79
N ILE A 750 -1.23 -26.40 -18.98
CA ILE A 750 -0.67 -27.53 -19.76
C ILE A 750 0.61 -28.05 -19.13
N LEU A 751 1.55 -27.18 -18.76
CA LEU A 751 2.85 -27.60 -18.23
C LEU A 751 2.72 -28.38 -16.91
N PRO A 752 1.89 -27.99 -15.92
CA PRO A 752 1.64 -28.82 -14.73
C PRO A 752 1.06 -30.19 -15.08
N LYS A 753 0.09 -30.25 -15.99
CA LYS A 753 -0.53 -31.50 -16.45
C LYS A 753 0.51 -32.45 -17.06
N GLU A 754 1.42 -31.94 -17.87
CA GLU A 754 2.52 -32.71 -18.45
C GLU A 754 3.47 -33.29 -17.39
N LYS A 755 3.57 -32.65 -16.21
CA LYS A 755 4.31 -33.17 -15.04
C LYS A 755 3.49 -34.12 -14.16
N GLY A 756 2.25 -34.42 -14.57
CA GLY A 756 1.33 -35.31 -13.89
C GLY A 756 0.57 -34.68 -12.73
N LEU A 757 0.53 -33.35 -12.64
CA LEU A 757 -0.36 -32.65 -11.71
C LEU A 757 -1.80 -32.67 -12.23
N ILE A 758 -2.74 -32.82 -11.31
CA ILE A 758 -4.18 -32.99 -11.56
C ILE A 758 -4.94 -31.82 -10.93
N ASP A 759 -5.78 -31.16 -11.73
CA ASP A 759 -6.67 -30.06 -11.30
C ASP A 759 -7.82 -30.63 -10.46
N SER A 760 -7.83 -30.35 -9.15
CA SER A 760 -8.83 -30.92 -8.24
C SER A 760 -10.25 -30.44 -8.53
N PHE A 761 -10.41 -29.18 -8.96
CA PHE A 761 -11.71 -28.61 -9.29
C PHE A 761 -12.33 -29.37 -10.46
N ARG A 762 -11.53 -29.73 -11.47
CA ARG A 762 -12.00 -30.51 -12.63
C ARG A 762 -12.13 -32.01 -12.36
N VAL A 763 -11.54 -32.53 -11.27
CA VAL A 763 -11.88 -33.87 -10.77
C VAL A 763 -13.28 -33.87 -10.15
N ALA A 764 -13.59 -32.89 -9.29
CA ALA A 764 -14.90 -32.76 -8.67
C ALA A 764 -16.00 -32.37 -9.68
N HIS A 765 -15.64 -31.51 -10.65
CA HIS A 765 -16.54 -30.95 -11.66
C HIS A 765 -16.00 -31.16 -13.08
N PRO A 766 -16.14 -32.37 -13.65
CA PRO A 766 -15.55 -32.71 -14.96
C PRO A 766 -16.14 -31.94 -16.15
N ASP A 767 -17.36 -31.40 -16.02
CA ASP A 767 -18.05 -30.66 -17.07
C ASP A 767 -17.91 -29.14 -16.83
N PRO A 768 -17.01 -28.45 -17.56
CA PRO A 768 -16.77 -27.02 -17.37
C PRO A 768 -17.97 -26.14 -17.75
N VAL A 769 -18.91 -26.64 -18.56
CA VAL A 769 -20.11 -25.87 -18.94
C VAL A 769 -21.10 -25.81 -17.78
N LYS A 770 -21.22 -26.90 -17.02
CA LYS A 770 -22.14 -26.98 -15.86
C LYS A 770 -21.62 -26.23 -14.66
N GLU A 771 -20.32 -26.33 -14.40
CA GLU A 771 -19.69 -25.71 -13.24
C GLU A 771 -18.36 -25.07 -13.64
N GLN A 772 -18.37 -23.75 -13.77
CA GLN A 772 -17.23 -22.99 -14.29
C GLN A 772 -16.17 -22.76 -13.22
N GLY A 773 -16.58 -22.62 -11.94
CA GLY A 773 -15.66 -22.34 -10.84
C GLY A 773 -14.96 -20.99 -10.94
N ILE A 774 -15.67 -19.94 -11.37
CA ILE A 774 -15.12 -18.60 -11.51
C ILE A 774 -14.49 -18.12 -10.20
N THR A 775 -13.25 -17.63 -10.28
CA THR A 775 -12.51 -17.08 -9.13
C THR A 775 -12.18 -15.60 -9.32
N TRP A 776 -11.97 -15.15 -10.55
CA TRP A 776 -11.85 -13.74 -10.93
C TRP A 776 -13.13 -13.29 -11.62
N SER A 777 -13.90 -12.33 -11.11
CA SER A 777 -13.75 -11.66 -9.81
C SER A 777 -15.12 -11.44 -9.15
N PRO A 778 -15.26 -11.68 -7.83
CA PRO A 778 -16.41 -11.24 -7.05
C PRO A 778 -16.53 -9.71 -6.91
N ILE A 779 -15.48 -8.93 -7.21
CA ILE A 779 -15.43 -7.47 -7.00
C ILE A 779 -15.37 -6.71 -8.33
N TYR A 780 -14.51 -7.14 -9.24
CA TYR A 780 -14.37 -6.55 -10.56
C TYR A 780 -15.32 -7.24 -11.55
N ILE A 781 -16.48 -6.62 -11.77
CA ILE A 781 -17.48 -7.08 -12.76
C ILE A 781 -17.46 -6.23 -14.04
N TRP A 782 -16.75 -5.11 -14.01
CA TRP A 782 -16.65 -4.16 -15.12
C TRP A 782 -15.22 -3.64 -15.23
N ASN A 783 -14.68 -3.65 -16.45
CA ASN A 783 -13.35 -3.14 -16.73
C ASN A 783 -13.42 -1.67 -17.16
N GLY A 784 -12.93 -0.76 -16.31
CA GLY A 784 -12.93 0.68 -16.58
C GLY A 784 -12.06 1.08 -17.77
N GLY A 785 -10.89 0.46 -17.93
CA GLY A 785 -9.93 0.75 -19.00
C GLY A 785 -10.47 0.40 -20.39
N TYR A 786 -11.13 -0.76 -20.51
CA TYR A 786 -11.72 -1.22 -21.76
C TYR A 786 -13.19 -0.82 -21.94
N ARG A 787 -13.85 -0.29 -20.90
CA ARG A 787 -15.28 0.06 -20.86
C ARG A 787 -16.18 -1.10 -21.31
N LYS A 788 -15.88 -2.30 -20.81
CA LYS A 788 -16.59 -3.54 -21.13
C LYS A 788 -16.78 -4.37 -19.85
N PRO A 789 -17.74 -5.32 -19.82
CA PRO A 789 -17.83 -6.29 -18.74
C PRO A 789 -16.51 -7.03 -18.55
N GLU A 790 -16.11 -7.26 -17.31
CA GLU A 790 -14.90 -8.02 -16.98
C GLU A 790 -15.05 -9.47 -17.45
N PRO A 791 -14.07 -10.08 -18.14
CA PRO A 791 -14.08 -11.50 -18.42
C PRO A 791 -13.89 -12.25 -17.10
N LEU A 792 -14.93 -12.97 -16.70
CA LEU A 792 -14.92 -13.72 -15.45
C LEU A 792 -14.34 -15.11 -15.71
N ASP A 793 -13.23 -15.44 -15.07
CA ASP A 793 -12.46 -16.66 -15.31
C ASP A 793 -12.06 -17.37 -14.02
N ARG A 794 -11.77 -18.66 -14.14
CA ARG A 794 -11.13 -19.45 -13.09
C ARG A 794 -9.63 -19.35 -13.28
N ILE A 795 -8.96 -18.63 -12.39
CA ILE A 795 -7.50 -18.40 -12.43
C ILE A 795 -6.78 -18.86 -11.16
N ASP A 796 -7.52 -19.32 -10.15
CA ASP A 796 -6.98 -19.87 -8.91
C ASP A 796 -7.15 -21.39 -8.91
N PHE A 797 -6.07 -22.11 -8.61
CA PHE A 797 -6.03 -23.56 -8.77
C PHE A 797 -5.51 -24.27 -7.52
N ILE A 798 -6.03 -25.48 -7.30
CA ILE A 798 -5.40 -26.49 -6.46
C ILE A 798 -5.05 -27.66 -7.37
N LEU A 799 -3.77 -27.82 -7.65
CA LEU A 799 -3.23 -28.94 -8.42
C LEU A 799 -2.59 -29.95 -7.46
N HIS A 800 -2.72 -31.25 -7.74
CA HIS A 800 -2.14 -32.28 -6.87
C HIS A 800 -1.54 -33.45 -7.64
N LYS A 801 -0.66 -34.22 -7.00
CA LYS A 801 -0.10 -35.48 -7.51
C LYS A 801 0.18 -36.44 -6.36
N GLY A 802 -0.15 -37.71 -6.56
CA GLY A 802 0.12 -38.82 -5.64
C GLY A 802 -1.04 -39.81 -5.58
N LYS A 803 -0.76 -41.12 -5.71
CA LYS A 803 -1.79 -42.18 -5.81
C LYS A 803 -2.73 -42.32 -4.61
N GLY A 804 -2.31 -41.87 -3.42
CA GLY A 804 -3.12 -41.94 -2.20
C GLY A 804 -4.22 -40.87 -2.12
N LEU A 805 -4.15 -39.83 -2.95
CA LEU A 805 -5.10 -38.72 -2.87
C LEU A 805 -6.37 -39.00 -3.65
N LYS A 806 -7.53 -38.85 -3.01
CA LYS A 806 -8.83 -38.87 -3.67
C LYS A 806 -9.59 -37.59 -3.36
N VAL A 807 -9.84 -36.78 -4.39
CA VAL A 807 -10.70 -35.59 -4.29
C VAL A 807 -12.13 -36.04 -4.01
N THR A 808 -12.70 -35.60 -2.90
CA THR A 808 -14.09 -35.87 -2.53
C THR A 808 -15.00 -34.67 -2.78
N ASP A 809 -14.45 -33.46 -2.70
CA ASP A 809 -15.15 -32.21 -2.98
C ASP A 809 -14.18 -31.11 -3.40
N SER A 810 -14.63 -30.19 -4.25
CA SER A 810 -13.89 -28.95 -4.57
C SER A 810 -14.85 -27.86 -4.99
N HIS A 811 -14.76 -26.67 -4.40
CA HIS A 811 -15.65 -25.56 -4.73
C HIS A 811 -14.98 -24.20 -4.51
N THR A 812 -15.53 -23.17 -5.16
CA THR A 812 -15.13 -21.79 -4.90
C THR A 812 -15.84 -21.26 -3.66
N VAL A 813 -15.17 -20.38 -2.92
CA VAL A 813 -15.66 -19.86 -1.64
C VAL A 813 -15.59 -18.33 -1.66
N VAL A 814 -16.74 -17.72 -1.36
CA VAL A 814 -16.92 -16.29 -1.11
C VAL A 814 -17.84 -16.16 0.10
N VAL A 815 -17.56 -15.21 0.98
CA VAL A 815 -18.41 -14.97 2.17
C VAL A 815 -19.36 -13.81 1.92
N GLY A 816 -20.64 -14.06 2.17
CA GLY A 816 -21.69 -13.07 1.98
C GLY A 816 -21.93 -12.74 0.50
N GLU A 817 -22.49 -11.57 0.26
CA GLU A 817 -22.77 -11.06 -1.09
C GLU A 817 -21.88 -9.82 -1.32
N PRO A 818 -20.64 -10.00 -1.81
CA PRO A 818 -19.72 -8.88 -1.97
C PRO A 818 -20.27 -7.87 -2.97
N LYS A 819 -20.21 -6.60 -2.60
CA LYS A 819 -20.53 -5.50 -3.51
C LYS A 819 -19.34 -5.28 -4.45
N PRO A 820 -19.57 -5.07 -5.75
CA PRO A 820 -18.52 -4.77 -6.69
C PRO A 820 -17.91 -3.39 -6.42
N GLU A 821 -16.77 -3.12 -7.06
CA GLU A 821 -16.19 -1.77 -7.09
C GLU A 821 -17.21 -0.73 -7.61
N PRO A 822 -17.29 0.47 -7.00
CA PRO A 822 -16.45 1.02 -5.92
C PRO A 822 -16.94 0.75 -4.49
N ASN A 823 -17.99 -0.05 -4.30
CA ASN A 823 -18.68 -0.19 -3.01
C ASN A 823 -18.14 -1.32 -2.11
N HIS A 824 -16.93 -1.80 -2.38
CA HIS A 824 -16.38 -3.01 -1.75
C HIS A 824 -15.81 -2.79 -0.34
N LYS A 825 -15.52 -1.55 0.07
CA LYS A 825 -14.81 -1.23 1.33
C LYS A 825 -15.42 -1.89 2.58
N ASP A 826 -16.74 -2.08 2.61
CA ASP A 826 -17.46 -2.65 3.75
C ASP A 826 -17.84 -4.13 3.60
N ASN A 827 -17.43 -4.79 2.51
CA ASN A 827 -17.74 -6.20 2.25
C ASN A 827 -17.26 -7.12 3.38
N GLU A 828 -18.00 -8.20 3.67
CA GLU A 828 -17.50 -9.25 4.56
C GLU A 828 -16.34 -10.01 3.90
N TRP A 829 -16.47 -10.30 2.60
CA TRP A 829 -15.37 -10.82 1.79
C TRP A 829 -14.29 -9.77 1.59
N PHE A 830 -13.04 -10.13 1.85
CA PHE A 830 -11.90 -9.21 1.91
C PHE A 830 -10.99 -9.27 0.68
N SER A 831 -11.36 -10.03 -0.35
CA SER A 831 -10.57 -10.25 -1.55
C SER A 831 -11.41 -9.98 -2.81
N ASP A 832 -10.75 -9.65 -3.91
CA ASP A 832 -11.33 -9.63 -5.25
C ASP A 832 -11.19 -10.97 -5.99
N HIS A 833 -10.66 -12.00 -5.33
CA HIS A 833 -10.75 -13.39 -5.78
C HIS A 833 -11.72 -14.18 -4.92
N ALA A 834 -12.42 -15.16 -5.51
CA ALA A 834 -12.98 -16.27 -4.73
C ALA A 834 -11.85 -17.24 -4.35
N ALA A 835 -11.86 -17.75 -3.12
CA ALA A 835 -10.94 -18.80 -2.73
C ALA A 835 -11.35 -20.14 -3.35
N VAL A 836 -10.45 -21.12 -3.43
CA VAL A 836 -10.80 -22.50 -3.81
C VAL A 836 -10.49 -23.42 -2.65
N LEU A 837 -11.47 -24.20 -2.21
CA LEU A 837 -11.34 -25.21 -1.15
C LEU A 837 -11.55 -26.60 -1.76
N THR A 838 -10.60 -27.50 -1.53
CA THR A 838 -10.70 -28.91 -1.92
C THR A 838 -10.58 -29.81 -0.70
N THR A 839 -11.46 -30.81 -0.61
CA THR A 839 -11.38 -31.89 0.38
C THR A 839 -10.84 -33.16 -0.28
N TYR A 840 -9.88 -33.79 0.40
CA TYR A 840 -9.25 -35.04 -0.01
C TYR A 840 -9.45 -36.10 1.06
N GLU A 841 -9.76 -37.32 0.63
CA GLU A 841 -9.53 -38.54 1.43
C GLU A 841 -8.04 -38.92 1.30
N LEU A 842 -7.37 -39.19 2.43
CA LEU A 842 -5.93 -39.46 2.53
C LEU A 842 -5.56 -40.95 2.56
#